data_AF-A0A7W0EJM2-F1
#
_entry.id   AF-A0A7W0EJM2-F1
#
_cell.length_a   1.000
_cell.length_b   1.000
_cell.length_c   1.000
_cell.angle_alpha   90.00
_cell.angle_beta   90.00
_cell.angle_gamma   90.00
#
_symmetry.space_group_name_H-M   'P 1'
#
loop_
_entity.id
_entity.type
_entity.pdbx_description
1 polymer ?
#
loop_
_entity_poly.entity_id
_entity_poly.type
_entity_poly.pdbx_seq_one_letter_code
_entity_poly.pdbx_strand_id
1 'polypeptide(L)'
;MDATTLLAIKPLHYQGQQLLKECWPTLVQELRTALQTFGFEEEESTDALLLFSFNHPYSAITTTNNQTNTIHRNFTNQLNGSHLPLQIIIHLPSGDEINSPFRNPDAKLWEMVETETIYITKALKSVWDKLMAKTKLPSTILSNEGDGLFKVMMPEHESITAETILADRNLPTHGKGQPCFYCGMRSHRPNKCPSKLLTMEHYGLASVGYLPFDQIAAAFHKAFTNVTAVTKHLTEGITPTELRKSPVLMIFVSFFDIYRIYQPRFLSAIAFSRFSKWQATFKIEPLQLDNKNLRLGLDCLRVGKYEQAEELLMRECHTRSPRRFSATIGIAFIYLEQRGLANMRSHLELAKALATQPKEYIYIDLLLSRFYDLIGEVWKARDIIKNVTTAQLDCPDGFYRKLQLEAKENFNAEACQLLRTLMIDQRNLFMASLIDPELIPIQTKVEALLLSQYATITNSAQESITQVENELEELNTWCDNLDPQIQASQNSFDLLSQRLQQKSYFGMLDIERKAKVLLAALRQIREEKLNDLYDQIAKAKTLLGEYSRFWAGYQYQIFFKNFTQHLIVLEKPLKEAGELVKKGEGTSYRRAIELLQTTEKILAELARQQLRMNRTTLVCDSGISFARNLAIAEIVGIIMTTTAVFGLGQLPEENALKGLAAFANDPIFQKKVTTLTVFLIAPILALSWTIKSQLRA
;
A
#
# COMPACT_ATOMS: atom_id res chain seq x y z
N MET A 1 6.44 6.61 26.91
CA MET A 1 5.90 7.41 28.04
C MET A 1 5.68 8.78 27.45
N ASP A 2 4.45 9.04 27.04
CA ASP A 2 4.08 10.35 26.48
C ASP A 2 3.79 11.25 27.68
N ALA A 3 4.81 12.00 28.08
CA ALA A 3 4.79 12.81 29.27
C ALA A 3 4.54 14.26 28.86
N THR A 4 3.27 14.69 28.90
CA THR A 4 2.88 16.07 28.64
C THR A 4 3.68 16.99 29.56
N THR A 5 4.32 18.00 29.00
CA THR A 5 5.20 18.95 29.69
C THR A 5 4.57 20.32 29.62
N LEU A 6 4.54 21.03 30.76
CA LEU A 6 4.00 22.37 30.87
C LEU A 6 5.13 23.40 30.76
N LEU A 7 4.99 24.35 29.85
CA LEU A 7 5.83 25.53 29.68
C LEU A 7 5.11 26.73 30.30
N ALA A 8 5.76 27.37 31.26
CA ALA A 8 5.31 28.62 31.87
C ALA A 8 6.26 29.76 31.47
N ILE A 9 5.72 30.80 30.86
CA ILE A 9 6.48 32.00 30.50
C ILE A 9 5.81 33.20 31.15
N LYS A 10 6.55 33.94 31.96
CA LYS A 10 6.10 35.19 32.58
C LYS A 10 6.70 36.39 31.84
N PRO A 11 5.91 37.13 31.04
CA PRO A 11 6.36 38.37 30.41
C PRO A 11 6.47 39.49 31.45
N LEU A 12 7.62 40.14 31.55
CA LEU A 12 7.82 41.26 32.49
C LEU A 12 7.42 42.58 31.83
N HIS A 13 6.11 42.85 31.83
CA HIS A 13 5.49 43.95 31.09
C HIS A 13 6.13 45.33 31.28
N TYR A 14 6.47 45.69 32.52
CA TYR A 14 7.10 46.99 32.79
C TYR A 14 8.47 47.12 32.10
N GLN A 15 9.31 46.09 32.20
CA GLN A 15 10.66 46.08 31.60
C GLN A 15 10.57 45.97 30.07
N GLY A 16 9.64 45.16 29.56
CA GLY A 16 9.37 45.03 28.14
C GLY A 16 8.88 46.32 27.50
N GLN A 17 7.99 47.07 28.16
CA GLN A 17 7.54 48.40 27.70
C GLN A 17 8.67 49.44 27.76
N GLN A 18 9.58 49.36 28.73
CA GLN A 18 10.76 50.23 28.73
C GLN A 18 11.71 49.94 27.56
N LEU A 19 11.91 48.66 27.25
CA LEU A 19 12.85 48.22 26.21
C LEU A 19 12.29 48.44 24.79
N LEU A 20 11.03 48.06 24.56
CA LEU A 20 10.42 47.97 23.22
C LEU A 20 9.21 48.89 23.03
N LYS A 21 8.84 49.69 24.03
CA LYS A 21 7.75 50.68 23.97
C LYS A 21 6.45 50.07 23.42
N GLU A 22 5.87 50.69 22.40
CA GLU A 22 4.61 50.29 21.77
C GLU A 22 4.68 48.93 21.04
N CYS A 23 5.89 48.42 20.76
CA CYS A 23 6.06 47.10 20.13
C CYS A 23 5.92 45.93 21.11
N TRP A 24 5.96 46.18 22.42
CA TRP A 24 5.92 45.13 23.44
C TRP A 24 4.63 44.29 23.43
N PRO A 25 3.42 44.87 23.42
CA PRO A 25 2.18 44.08 23.38
C PRO A 25 2.08 43.21 22.13
N THR A 26 2.51 43.74 20.97
CA THR A 26 2.54 43.00 19.71
C THR A 26 3.49 41.80 19.79
N LEU A 27 4.66 41.96 20.39
CA LEU A 27 5.63 40.87 20.58
C LEU A 27 5.07 39.78 21.48
N VAL A 28 4.45 40.12 22.62
CA VAL A 28 3.84 39.13 23.52
C VAL A 28 2.74 38.35 22.79
N GLN A 29 1.95 39.01 21.96
CA GLN A 29 0.92 38.36 21.15
C GLN A 29 1.51 37.47 20.04
N GLU A 30 2.60 37.90 19.37
CA GLU A 30 3.34 37.08 18.41
C GLU A 30 3.92 35.82 19.08
N LEU A 31 4.52 35.98 20.27
CA LEU A 31 5.04 34.87 21.07
C LEU A 31 3.92 33.90 21.45
N ARG A 32 2.77 34.37 21.95
CA ARG A 32 1.61 33.53 22.28
C ARG A 32 1.13 32.76 21.04
N THR A 33 0.96 33.43 19.91
CA THR A 33 0.51 32.82 18.65
C THR A 33 1.49 31.77 18.14
N ALA A 34 2.79 32.04 18.28
CA ALA A 34 3.82 31.09 17.89
C ALA A 34 3.86 29.87 18.81
N LEU A 35 3.65 30.04 20.12
CA LEU A 35 3.57 28.93 21.07
C LEU A 35 2.33 28.06 20.84
N GLN A 36 1.17 28.66 20.56
CA GLN A 36 -0.07 27.97 20.17
C GLN A 36 0.10 27.11 18.90
N THR A 37 1.09 27.41 18.07
CA THR A 37 1.37 26.63 16.86
C THR A 37 1.99 25.27 17.18
N PHE A 38 2.69 25.14 18.31
CA PHE A 38 3.46 23.94 18.67
C PHE A 38 3.02 23.29 19.99
N GLY A 39 2.25 23.99 20.82
CA GLY A 39 1.70 23.52 22.09
C GLY A 39 0.25 23.96 22.26
N PHE A 40 -0.41 23.43 23.29
CA PHE A 40 -1.79 23.75 23.65
C PHE A 40 -1.79 24.78 24.78
N GLU A 41 -2.48 25.90 24.61
CA GLU A 41 -2.62 26.90 25.67
C GLU A 41 -3.56 26.37 26.76
N GLU A 42 -3.14 26.50 28.03
CA GLU A 42 -3.95 26.10 29.18
C GLU A 42 -5.04 27.14 29.49
N GLU A 43 -6.17 26.71 30.05
CA GLU A 43 -7.28 27.60 30.42
C GLU A 43 -6.85 28.69 31.44
N GLU A 44 -5.84 28.40 32.26
CA GLU A 44 -5.27 29.31 33.26
C GLU A 44 -4.27 30.33 32.67
N SER A 45 -3.97 30.26 31.38
CA SER A 45 -3.05 31.18 30.71
C SER A 45 -3.61 32.60 30.67
N THR A 46 -2.79 33.59 31.06
CA THR A 46 -3.13 35.01 31.10
C THR A 46 -2.02 35.85 30.44
N ASP A 47 -2.26 37.14 30.22
CA ASP A 47 -1.21 38.04 29.69
C ASP A 47 -0.04 38.22 30.66
N ALA A 48 -0.28 38.04 31.96
CA ALA A 48 0.76 38.09 32.99
C ALA A 48 1.55 36.76 33.09
N LEU A 49 0.97 35.65 32.64
CA LEU A 49 1.57 34.33 32.69
C LEU A 49 1.03 33.44 31.58
N LEU A 50 1.88 33.14 30.60
CA LEU A 50 1.57 32.27 29.48
C LEU A 50 1.82 30.80 29.86
N LEU A 51 0.82 29.95 29.72
CA LEU A 51 0.89 28.53 30.08
C LEU A 51 0.58 27.65 28.87
N PHE A 52 1.51 26.76 28.51
CA PHE A 52 1.42 25.91 27.32
C PHE A 52 1.83 24.47 27.57
N SER A 53 1.01 23.51 27.15
CA SER A 53 1.32 22.08 27.18
C SER A 53 1.96 21.58 25.88
N PHE A 54 3.03 20.81 26.02
CA PHE A 54 3.78 20.17 24.95
C PHE A 54 3.88 18.67 25.17
N ASN A 55 3.94 17.87 24.10
CA ASN A 55 4.05 16.41 24.22
C ASN A 55 5.42 15.92 24.72
N HIS A 56 6.43 16.80 24.75
CA HIS A 56 7.80 16.46 25.17
C HIS A 56 8.58 17.72 25.60
N PRO A 57 9.48 17.64 26.61
CA PRO A 57 10.28 18.78 27.05
C PRO A 57 11.20 19.34 25.95
N TYR A 58 11.75 18.47 25.10
CA TYR A 58 12.53 18.90 23.92
C TYR A 58 11.74 19.87 23.03
N SER A 59 10.47 19.57 22.75
CA SER A 59 9.62 20.44 21.92
C SER A 59 9.39 21.79 22.57
N ALA A 60 9.13 21.84 23.88
CA ALA A 60 8.99 23.09 24.62
C ALA A 60 10.28 23.94 24.52
N ILE A 61 11.44 23.34 24.82
CA ILE A 61 12.74 24.02 24.79
C ILE A 61 13.08 24.54 23.40
N THR A 62 12.96 23.67 22.38
CA THR A 62 13.29 24.01 20.99
C THR A 62 12.37 25.11 20.46
N THR A 63 11.06 25.03 20.72
CA THR A 63 10.11 26.05 20.32
C THR A 63 10.43 27.37 21.00
N THR A 64 10.59 27.39 22.33
CA THR A 64 10.91 28.62 23.06
C THR A 64 12.19 29.27 22.55
N ASN A 65 13.28 28.52 22.38
CA ASN A 65 14.54 29.05 21.86
C ASN A 65 14.43 29.53 20.40
N ASN A 66 13.67 28.84 19.55
CA ASN A 66 13.47 29.29 18.18
C ASN A 66 12.65 30.59 18.12
N GLN A 67 11.64 30.72 18.97
CA GLN A 67 10.82 31.93 19.02
C GLN A 67 11.57 33.12 19.61
N THR A 68 12.30 32.95 20.72
CA THR A 68 13.14 34.03 21.27
C THR A 68 14.20 34.48 20.25
N ASN A 69 14.85 33.55 19.54
CA ASN A 69 15.79 33.88 18.47
C ASN A 69 15.13 34.59 17.28
N THR A 70 13.92 34.19 16.90
CA THR A 70 13.17 34.83 15.81
C THR A 70 12.80 36.26 16.18
N ILE A 71 12.33 36.47 17.42
CA ILE A 71 12.03 37.79 17.98
C ILE A 71 13.31 38.65 18.00
N HIS A 72 14.44 38.11 18.48
CA HIS A 72 15.73 38.81 18.44
C HIS A 72 16.12 39.27 17.04
N ARG A 73 15.89 38.45 16.00
CA ARG A 73 16.16 38.81 14.60
C ARG A 73 15.21 39.89 14.08
N ASN A 74 13.93 39.82 14.42
CA ASN A 74 12.93 40.77 13.97
C ASN A 74 13.13 42.16 14.62
N PHE A 75 13.64 42.18 15.85
CA PHE A 75 13.80 43.40 16.65
C PHE A 75 15.26 43.75 16.96
N THR A 76 16.23 43.23 16.19
CA THR A 76 17.68 43.39 16.44
C THR A 76 18.09 44.86 16.61
N ASN A 77 17.52 45.75 15.80
CA ASN A 77 17.83 47.19 15.82
C ASN A 77 17.30 47.92 17.06
N GLN A 78 16.32 47.34 17.77
CA GLN A 78 15.67 47.95 18.93
C GLN A 78 16.20 47.36 20.25
N LEU A 79 16.62 46.09 20.24
CA LEU A 79 17.09 45.39 21.44
C LEU A 79 18.54 45.75 21.83
N ASN A 80 19.38 46.23 20.92
CA ASN A 80 20.78 46.63 21.17
C ASN A 80 21.59 45.57 21.96
N GLY A 81 21.33 44.28 21.72
CA GLY A 81 21.99 43.17 22.43
C GLY A 81 21.47 42.91 23.85
N SER A 82 20.37 43.54 24.26
CA SER A 82 19.72 43.29 25.55
C SER A 82 18.88 42.02 25.50
N HIS A 83 18.83 41.29 26.62
CA HIS A 83 17.99 40.10 26.77
C HIS A 83 16.49 40.44 26.76
N LEU A 84 15.68 39.52 26.26
CA LEU A 84 14.23 39.65 26.30
C LEU A 84 13.74 39.50 27.75
N PRO A 85 12.86 40.38 28.27
CA PRO A 85 12.39 40.34 29.65
C PRO A 85 11.28 39.29 29.82
N LEU A 86 11.67 38.03 29.64
CA LEU A 86 10.84 36.83 29.71
C LEU A 86 11.44 35.86 30.73
N GLN A 87 10.66 35.43 31.71
CA GLN A 87 11.07 34.40 32.66
C GLN A 87 10.46 33.05 32.25
N ILE A 88 11.25 31.98 32.22
CA ILE A 88 10.84 30.70 31.59
C ILE A 88 11.05 29.53 32.56
N ILE A 89 9.96 28.80 32.85
CA ILE A 89 9.98 27.55 33.63
C ILE A 89 9.34 26.42 32.83
N ILE A 90 9.95 25.24 32.84
CA ILE A 90 9.41 24.02 32.25
C ILE A 90 9.18 22.97 33.35
N HIS A 91 7.98 22.42 33.37
CA HIS A 91 7.50 21.54 34.40
C HIS A 91 6.93 20.24 33.81
N LEU A 92 7.12 19.14 34.54
CA LEU A 92 6.47 17.87 34.23
C LEU A 92 5.33 17.66 35.24
N PRO A 93 4.06 17.78 34.81
CA PRO A 93 2.91 17.56 35.66
C PRO A 93 2.93 16.15 36.25
N SER A 94 2.86 16.07 37.57
CA SER A 94 2.56 14.84 38.29
C SER A 94 1.25 15.01 39.06
N GLY A 95 0.47 13.93 39.18
CA GLY A 95 -0.98 13.94 39.45
C GLY A 95 -1.49 14.64 40.72
N ASP A 96 -0.63 15.22 41.57
CA ASP A 96 -1.03 15.96 42.79
C ASP A 96 -0.63 17.45 42.78
N GLU A 97 -0.04 18.00 41.70
CA GLU A 97 0.58 19.33 41.70
C GLU A 97 -0.23 20.45 40.99
N ILE A 98 -1.56 20.47 41.18
CA ILE A 98 -2.43 21.58 40.72
C ILE A 98 -2.01 22.92 41.36
N ASN A 99 -1.40 22.89 42.56
CA ASN A 99 -0.97 24.07 43.32
C ASN A 99 0.51 24.42 43.17
N SER A 100 1.10 24.15 42.00
CA SER A 100 2.50 24.51 41.77
C SER A 100 2.72 26.03 41.84
N PRO A 101 3.70 26.53 42.61
CA PRO A 101 3.88 27.96 42.85
C PRO A 101 4.15 28.77 41.58
N PHE A 102 4.75 28.18 40.54
CA PHE A 102 4.99 28.86 39.27
C PHE A 102 3.70 29.18 38.48
N ARG A 103 2.55 28.57 38.79
CA ARG A 103 1.25 28.91 38.17
C ARG A 103 0.69 30.25 38.64
N ASN A 104 1.24 30.81 39.72
CA ASN A 104 0.88 32.14 40.19
C ASN A 104 1.96 33.15 39.75
N PRO A 105 1.61 34.20 38.96
CA PRO A 105 2.58 35.22 38.55
C PRO A 105 3.21 35.99 39.73
N ASP A 106 2.52 36.08 40.88
CA ASP A 106 2.99 36.80 42.07
C ASP A 106 3.79 35.91 43.04
N ALA A 107 4.06 34.66 42.68
CA ALA A 107 4.87 33.78 43.51
C ALA A 107 6.32 34.27 43.59
N LYS A 108 6.89 34.23 44.81
CA LYS A 108 8.31 34.58 45.08
C LYS A 108 9.30 33.79 44.24
N LEU A 109 8.92 32.59 43.79
CA LEU A 109 9.71 31.76 42.90
C LEU A 109 10.17 32.52 41.63
N TRP A 110 9.32 33.39 41.08
CA TRP A 110 9.65 34.17 39.89
C TRP A 110 10.74 35.21 40.14
N GLU A 111 11.01 35.62 41.38
CA GLU A 111 12.10 36.54 41.70
C GLU A 111 13.48 35.91 41.49
N MET A 112 13.57 34.57 41.52
CA MET A 112 14.80 33.80 41.33
C MET A 112 15.07 33.42 39.87
N VAL A 113 14.11 33.65 38.98
CA VAL A 113 14.20 33.26 37.56
C VAL A 113 14.83 34.39 36.75
N GLU A 114 16.01 34.15 36.19
CA GLU A 114 16.66 35.09 35.29
C GLU A 114 15.90 35.22 33.95
N THR A 115 16.01 36.39 33.33
CA THR A 115 15.38 36.63 32.02
C THR A 115 16.08 35.85 30.92
N GLU A 116 15.30 35.35 29.97
CA GLU A 116 15.73 34.58 28.80
C GLU A 116 16.49 33.27 29.13
N THR A 117 16.44 32.85 30.39
CA THR A 117 17.05 31.61 30.86
C THR A 117 15.98 30.57 31.14
N ILE A 118 16.20 29.34 30.67
CA ILE A 118 15.26 28.23 30.88
C ILE A 118 15.56 27.54 32.21
N TYR A 119 14.55 27.44 33.07
CA TYR A 119 14.59 26.67 34.30
C TYR A 119 13.69 25.44 34.19
N ILE A 120 14.09 24.34 34.83
CA ILE A 120 13.27 23.13 34.93
C ILE A 120 12.98 22.80 36.39
N THR A 121 11.80 22.25 36.65
CA THR A 121 11.41 21.82 38.00
C THR A 121 12.04 20.48 38.40
N LYS A 122 12.08 20.19 39.70
CA LYS A 122 12.55 18.92 40.27
C LYS A 122 11.86 17.69 39.67
N ALA A 123 10.56 17.77 39.42
CA ALA A 123 9.79 16.69 38.79
C ALA A 123 10.38 16.33 37.41
N LEU A 124 10.58 17.34 36.55
CA LEU A 124 11.19 17.14 35.23
C LEU A 124 12.66 16.72 35.32
N LYS A 125 13.42 17.27 36.28
CA LYS A 125 14.83 16.90 36.49
C LYS A 125 15.00 15.41 36.79
N SER A 126 14.09 14.81 37.58
CA SER A 126 14.17 13.40 38.00
C SER A 126 14.10 12.39 36.84
N VAL A 127 13.50 12.78 35.72
CA VAL A 127 13.35 11.96 34.52
C VAL A 127 14.09 12.52 33.30
N TRP A 128 14.84 13.61 33.47
CA TRP A 128 15.50 14.34 32.39
C TRP A 128 16.35 13.45 31.49
N ASP A 129 17.28 12.69 32.08
CA ASP A 129 18.23 11.89 31.31
C ASP A 129 17.52 10.82 30.45
N LYS A 130 16.39 10.27 30.94
CA LYS A 130 15.59 9.29 30.21
C LYS A 130 14.82 9.93 29.05
N LEU A 131 14.24 11.10 29.24
CA LEU A 131 13.51 11.83 28.19
C LEU A 131 14.45 12.39 27.12
N MET A 132 15.65 12.81 27.52
CA MET A 132 16.62 13.44 26.62
C MET A 132 17.60 12.47 25.96
N ALA A 133 17.67 11.20 26.39
CA ALA A 133 18.59 10.18 25.86
C ALA A 133 18.51 9.94 24.34
N LYS A 134 17.37 10.20 23.71
CA LYS A 134 17.15 10.01 22.26
C LYS A 134 17.10 11.32 21.49
N THR A 135 17.34 12.45 22.16
CA THR A 135 17.23 13.79 21.56
C THR A 135 18.61 14.33 21.21
N LYS A 136 18.71 15.08 20.11
CA LYS A 136 19.94 15.76 19.68
C LYS A 136 20.16 17.08 20.42
N LEU A 137 19.86 17.14 21.70
CA LEU A 137 20.09 18.35 22.50
C LEU A 137 21.62 18.47 22.76
N PRO A 138 22.21 19.68 22.68
CA PRO A 138 23.54 19.98 23.19
C PRO A 138 23.77 19.43 24.59
N SER A 139 25.03 19.21 24.98
CA SER A 139 25.36 18.74 26.33
C SER A 139 24.90 19.77 27.37
N THR A 140 23.76 19.52 28.03
CA THR A 140 23.20 20.42 29.04
C THR A 140 23.76 20.15 30.42
N ILE A 141 24.22 21.20 31.08
CA ILE A 141 24.55 21.16 32.51
C ILE A 141 23.37 21.74 33.27
N LEU A 142 22.92 21.04 34.31
CA LEU A 142 21.79 21.45 35.15
C LEU A 142 22.33 21.92 36.50
N SER A 143 22.31 23.23 36.73
CA SER A 143 22.71 23.84 38.02
C SER A 143 21.50 23.95 38.93
N ASN A 144 21.64 23.61 40.21
CA ASN A 144 20.56 23.76 41.20
C ASN A 144 20.59 25.17 41.78
N GLU A 145 19.53 25.95 41.55
CA GLU A 145 19.46 27.36 41.96
C GLU A 145 18.57 27.57 43.20
N GLY A 146 18.06 26.49 43.81
CA GLY A 146 17.17 26.55 44.98
C GLY A 146 15.68 26.41 44.63
N ASP A 147 14.83 26.29 45.65
CA ASP A 147 13.35 26.16 45.55
C ASP A 147 12.84 25.09 44.55
N GLY A 148 13.65 24.07 44.29
CA GLY A 148 13.32 22.97 43.37
C GLY A 148 13.44 23.33 41.89
N LEU A 149 14.10 24.44 41.55
CA LEU A 149 14.44 24.84 40.18
C LEU A 149 15.89 24.52 39.82
N PHE A 150 16.07 24.08 38.57
CA PHE A 150 17.36 23.80 37.99
C PHE A 150 17.55 24.64 36.73
N LYS A 151 18.59 25.45 36.68
CA LYS A 151 18.97 26.26 35.52
C LYS A 151 19.56 25.36 34.44
N VAL A 152 19.05 25.49 33.21
CA VAL A 152 19.56 24.77 32.04
C VAL A 152 20.66 25.59 31.41
N MET A 153 21.91 25.16 31.60
CA MET A 153 23.08 25.78 30.96
C MET A 153 23.44 25.01 29.69
N MET A 154 23.51 25.74 28.58
CA MET A 154 23.97 25.23 27.28
C MET A 154 25.28 25.93 26.92
N PRO A 155 26.28 25.23 26.37
CA PRO A 155 27.50 25.87 25.88
C PRO A 155 27.16 26.92 24.81
N GLU A 156 27.74 28.12 24.89
CA GLU A 156 27.40 29.32 24.10
C GLU A 156 27.56 29.20 22.56
N HIS A 157 27.85 28.00 22.04
CA HIS A 157 28.10 27.77 20.61
C HIS A 157 27.25 26.66 19.97
N GLU A 158 26.33 26.02 20.69
CA GLU A 158 25.48 24.96 20.12
C GLU A 158 24.01 25.40 20.08
N SER A 159 23.54 25.87 18.92
CA SER A 159 22.13 26.20 18.70
C SER A 159 21.27 24.94 18.62
N ILE A 160 20.14 24.92 19.35
CA ILE A 160 19.15 23.86 19.24
C ILE A 160 18.39 24.01 17.92
N THR A 161 18.77 23.27 16.88
CA THR A 161 18.01 23.24 15.62
C THR A 161 16.90 22.21 15.73
N ALA A 162 15.65 22.61 15.44
CA ALA A 162 14.57 21.67 15.18
C ALA A 162 15.03 20.65 14.12
N GLU A 163 14.71 19.38 14.31
CA GLU A 163 15.12 18.31 13.41
C GLU A 163 14.48 18.55 12.04
N THR A 164 15.27 19.03 11.08
CA THR A 164 14.79 19.34 9.73
C THR A 164 15.09 18.19 8.78
N ILE A 165 14.09 17.75 8.01
CA ILE A 165 14.28 16.69 7.01
C ILE A 165 15.24 17.19 5.92
N LEU A 166 15.10 18.46 5.53
CA LEU A 166 15.88 19.09 4.47
C LEU A 166 16.37 20.47 4.90
N ALA A 167 17.43 20.51 5.71
CA ALA A 167 18.04 21.76 6.19
C ALA A 167 18.41 22.73 5.06
N ASP A 168 18.90 22.20 3.94
CA ASP A 168 19.42 22.97 2.80
C ASP A 168 18.35 23.38 1.77
N ARG A 169 17.05 23.29 2.09
CA ARG A 169 15.96 23.61 1.14
C ARG A 169 16.06 25.02 0.55
N ASN A 170 16.73 25.95 1.23
CA ASN A 170 16.95 27.33 0.80
C ASN A 170 18.07 27.49 -0.25
N LEU A 171 18.92 26.51 -0.53
CA LEU A 171 20.02 26.65 -1.50
C LEU A 171 19.57 27.18 -2.89
N PRO A 172 18.44 26.73 -3.49
CA PRO A 172 17.98 27.26 -4.78
C PRO A 172 17.61 28.75 -4.76
N THR A 173 17.31 29.31 -3.58
CA THR A 173 16.96 30.72 -3.40
C THR A 173 18.18 31.60 -3.11
N HIS A 174 19.37 31.02 -2.98
CA HIS A 174 20.60 31.78 -2.85
C HIS A 174 20.94 32.45 -4.19
N GLY A 175 20.84 33.78 -4.22
CA GLY A 175 21.12 34.58 -5.40
C GLY A 175 20.56 36.00 -5.26
N LYS A 176 21.22 36.96 -5.89
CA LYS A 176 20.81 38.38 -5.89
C LYS A 176 19.75 38.69 -6.95
N GLY A 177 19.42 37.73 -7.82
CA GLY A 177 18.45 37.91 -8.90
C GLY A 177 17.00 37.76 -8.43
N GLN A 178 16.06 38.24 -9.26
CA GLN A 178 14.65 37.89 -9.13
C GLN A 178 14.45 36.38 -9.36
N PRO A 179 13.47 35.74 -8.70
CA PRO A 179 13.17 34.32 -8.93
C PRO A 179 12.88 34.05 -10.42
N CYS A 180 13.51 33.01 -10.97
CA CYS A 180 13.30 32.60 -12.34
C CYS A 180 11.84 32.18 -12.56
N PHE A 181 11.20 32.68 -13.62
CA PHE A 181 9.82 32.32 -13.96
C PHE A 181 9.62 30.81 -14.13
N TYR A 182 10.59 30.14 -14.76
CA TYR A 182 10.51 28.72 -15.11
C TYR A 182 10.74 27.74 -13.95
N CYS A 183 11.49 28.13 -12.93
CA CYS A 183 11.92 27.19 -11.87
C CYS A 183 12.05 27.78 -10.47
N GLY A 184 11.88 29.09 -10.29
CA GLY A 184 11.98 29.76 -8.99
C GLY A 184 13.40 30.02 -8.48
N MET A 185 14.45 29.43 -9.07
CA MET A 185 15.82 29.69 -8.63
C MET A 185 16.23 31.16 -8.82
N ARG A 186 17.09 31.68 -7.94
CA ARG A 186 17.63 33.05 -8.03
C ARG A 186 19.03 33.14 -8.65
N SER A 187 19.61 32.01 -9.03
CA SER A 187 20.97 31.91 -9.58
C SER A 187 21.09 32.26 -11.07
N HIS A 188 19.96 32.30 -11.80
CA HIS A 188 19.96 32.54 -13.24
C HIS A 188 18.70 33.29 -13.70
N ARG A 189 18.75 33.80 -14.92
CA ARG A 189 17.60 34.42 -15.61
C ARG A 189 16.85 33.39 -16.46
N PRO A 190 15.57 33.60 -16.81
CA PRO A 190 14.78 32.66 -17.62
C PRO A 190 15.49 32.17 -18.90
N ASN A 191 16.21 33.06 -19.60
CA ASN A 191 16.95 32.73 -20.81
C ASN A 191 18.13 31.74 -20.63
N LYS A 192 18.62 31.60 -19.40
CA LYS A 192 19.70 30.66 -19.02
C LYS A 192 19.20 29.57 -18.09
N CYS A 193 17.89 29.33 -18.03
CA CYS A 193 17.32 28.31 -17.16
C CYS A 193 17.71 26.89 -17.60
N PRO A 194 18.28 26.06 -16.71
CA PRO A 194 18.64 24.67 -17.04
C PRO A 194 17.44 23.83 -17.48
N SER A 195 16.22 24.15 -17.01
CA SER A 195 15.01 23.42 -17.39
C SER A 195 14.71 23.45 -18.89
N LYS A 196 15.29 24.39 -19.65
CA LYS A 196 15.15 24.45 -21.11
C LYS A 196 15.84 23.27 -21.83
N LEU A 197 16.75 22.59 -21.15
CA LEU A 197 17.42 21.39 -21.67
C LEU A 197 16.58 20.12 -21.47
N LEU A 198 15.54 20.19 -20.64
CA LEU A 198 14.71 19.05 -20.28
C LEU A 198 13.53 18.90 -21.24
N THR A 199 13.15 17.65 -21.47
CA THR A 199 11.91 17.26 -22.17
C THR A 199 10.89 16.73 -21.15
N MET A 200 9.69 16.35 -21.62
CA MET A 200 8.67 15.73 -20.76
C MET A 200 9.05 14.33 -20.26
N GLU A 201 10.00 13.65 -20.92
CA GLU A 201 10.53 12.33 -20.50
C GLU A 201 11.41 12.43 -19.25
N HIS A 202 11.99 13.60 -19.01
CA HIS A 202 12.83 13.87 -17.86
C HIS A 202 11.95 14.20 -16.64
N TYR A 203 11.40 13.16 -16.01
CA TYR A 203 10.55 13.28 -14.83
C TYR A 203 11.21 12.59 -13.62
N GLY A 204 11.83 13.40 -12.76
CA GLY A 204 12.59 12.97 -11.60
C GLY A 204 11.73 12.68 -10.36
N LEU A 205 10.63 13.42 -10.14
CA LEU A 205 9.82 13.28 -8.91
C LEU A 205 9.32 11.84 -8.69
N ALA A 206 9.02 11.12 -9.77
CA ALA A 206 8.61 9.71 -9.71
C ALA A 206 9.70 8.77 -9.17
N SER A 207 10.97 9.19 -9.24
CA SER A 207 12.13 8.39 -8.85
C SER A 207 12.67 8.79 -7.48
N VAL A 208 12.66 10.08 -7.14
CA VAL A 208 13.18 10.60 -5.86
C VAL A 208 12.49 9.97 -4.67
N GLY A 209 11.19 9.66 -4.77
CA GLY A 209 10.47 9.07 -3.65
C GLY A 209 10.91 7.66 -3.23
N TYR A 210 11.77 7.01 -4.03
CA TYR A 210 12.40 5.73 -3.65
C TYR A 210 13.74 5.90 -2.91
N LEU A 211 14.20 7.14 -2.70
CA LEU A 211 15.37 7.43 -1.89
C LEU A 211 14.98 7.64 -0.41
N PRO A 212 15.81 7.19 0.55
CA PRO A 212 15.73 7.58 1.95
C PRO A 212 15.87 9.11 2.15
N PHE A 213 15.30 9.66 3.22
CA PHE A 213 15.39 11.11 3.48
C PHE A 213 16.81 11.64 3.66
N ASP A 214 17.70 10.88 4.29
CA ASP A 214 19.13 11.22 4.43
C ASP A 214 19.85 11.28 3.07
N GLN A 215 19.54 10.35 2.17
CA GLN A 215 20.07 10.37 0.81
C GLN A 215 19.52 11.54 0.00
N ILE A 216 18.22 11.85 0.14
CA ILE A 216 17.60 13.03 -0.47
C ILE A 216 18.31 14.29 0.00
N ALA A 217 18.50 14.45 1.32
CA ALA A 217 19.16 15.62 1.89
C ALA A 217 20.60 15.79 1.38
N ALA A 218 21.41 14.72 1.42
CA ALA A 218 22.78 14.74 0.93
C ALA A 218 22.86 15.05 -0.58
N ALA A 219 22.00 14.42 -1.39
CA ALA A 219 21.95 14.64 -2.83
C ALA A 219 21.48 16.06 -3.18
N PHE A 220 20.51 16.61 -2.43
CA PHE A 220 20.03 17.98 -2.59
C PHE A 220 21.13 18.99 -2.28
N HIS A 221 21.80 18.87 -1.13
CA HIS A 221 22.93 19.71 -0.77
C HIS A 221 23.99 19.71 -1.88
N LYS A 222 24.40 18.52 -2.34
CA LYS A 222 25.40 18.38 -3.40
C LYS A 222 24.95 18.96 -4.75
N ALA A 223 23.67 18.82 -5.11
CA ALA A 223 23.13 19.34 -6.36
C ALA A 223 23.15 20.88 -6.39
N PHE A 224 22.77 21.53 -5.28
CA PHE A 224 22.58 22.98 -5.24
C PHE A 224 23.78 23.76 -4.72
N THR A 225 24.77 23.11 -4.11
CA THR A 225 26.11 23.72 -3.88
C THR A 225 26.96 23.73 -5.16
N ASN A 226 26.75 22.77 -6.08
CA ASN A 226 27.52 22.64 -7.31
C ASN A 226 26.65 22.68 -8.58
N VAL A 227 25.77 23.69 -8.66
CA VAL A 227 24.80 23.85 -9.76
C VAL A 227 25.47 23.89 -11.14
N THR A 228 26.66 24.50 -11.24
CA THR A 228 27.39 24.64 -12.51
C THR A 228 27.83 23.29 -13.06
N ALA A 229 28.38 22.41 -12.22
CA ALA A 229 28.80 21.07 -12.65
C ALA A 229 27.60 20.21 -13.08
N VAL A 230 26.50 20.24 -12.32
CA VAL A 230 25.30 19.47 -12.68
C VAL A 230 24.64 20.01 -13.95
N THR A 231 24.62 21.34 -14.14
CA THR A 231 24.08 21.95 -15.36
C THR A 231 24.91 21.61 -16.59
N LYS A 232 26.24 21.51 -16.47
CA LYS A 232 27.11 21.07 -17.56
C LYS A 232 26.74 19.65 -18.01
N HIS A 233 26.45 18.76 -17.07
CA HIS A 233 26.01 17.41 -17.40
C HIS A 233 24.66 17.41 -18.16
N LEU A 234 23.72 18.30 -17.81
CA LEU A 234 22.48 18.46 -18.59
C LEU A 234 22.73 18.96 -20.02
N THR A 235 23.74 19.81 -20.23
CA THR A 235 24.07 20.31 -21.59
C THR A 235 24.66 19.25 -22.50
N GLU A 236 25.32 18.24 -21.93
CA GLU A 236 25.85 17.08 -22.67
C GLU A 236 24.73 16.12 -23.12
N GLY A 237 23.52 16.31 -22.59
CA GLY A 237 22.38 15.43 -22.78
C GLY A 237 22.36 14.33 -21.73
N ILE A 238 21.17 14.05 -21.21
CA ILE A 238 20.96 12.99 -20.21
C ILE A 238 19.93 12.00 -20.71
N THR A 239 20.17 10.71 -20.49
CA THR A 239 19.21 9.64 -20.77
C THR A 239 18.35 9.35 -19.54
N PRO A 240 17.14 8.80 -19.70
CA PRO A 240 16.32 8.35 -18.57
C PRO A 240 17.03 7.31 -17.68
N THR A 241 17.96 6.53 -18.24
CA THR A 241 18.73 5.53 -17.50
C THR A 241 19.80 6.18 -16.61
N GLU A 242 20.50 7.21 -17.10
CA GLU A 242 21.46 7.97 -16.30
C GLU A 242 20.77 8.72 -15.16
N LEU A 243 19.59 9.29 -15.42
CA LEU A 243 18.77 9.95 -14.41
C LEU A 243 18.44 9.03 -13.23
N ARG A 244 18.17 7.74 -13.49
CA ARG A 244 17.87 6.76 -12.44
C ARG A 244 19.09 6.31 -11.63
N LYS A 245 20.30 6.43 -12.19
CA LYS A 245 21.55 5.97 -11.55
C LYS A 245 22.20 7.03 -10.68
N SER A 246 21.91 8.31 -10.89
CA SER A 246 22.53 9.42 -10.16
C SER A 246 21.52 10.12 -9.25
N PRO A 247 21.56 9.89 -7.93
CA PRO A 247 20.68 10.59 -6.97
C PRO A 247 20.77 12.11 -7.07
N VAL A 248 21.96 12.67 -7.31
CA VAL A 248 22.18 14.11 -7.47
C VAL A 248 21.44 14.65 -8.70
N LEU A 249 21.57 13.97 -9.84
CA LEU A 249 20.87 14.36 -11.07
C LEU A 249 19.36 14.20 -10.92
N MET A 250 18.93 13.11 -10.26
CA MET A 250 17.54 12.82 -9.97
C MET A 250 16.89 13.93 -9.16
N ILE A 251 17.51 14.36 -8.06
CA ILE A 251 17.05 15.48 -7.24
C ILE A 251 17.04 16.79 -8.01
N PHE A 252 18.12 17.07 -8.74
CA PHE A 252 18.23 18.30 -9.51
C PHE A 252 17.15 18.42 -10.59
N VAL A 253 16.86 17.33 -11.31
CA VAL A 253 15.77 17.28 -12.30
C VAL A 253 14.40 17.38 -11.63
N SER A 254 14.21 16.70 -10.49
CA SER A 254 12.94 16.73 -9.73
C SER A 254 12.56 18.12 -9.23
N PHE A 255 13.55 18.93 -8.89
CA PHE A 255 13.31 20.33 -8.54
C PHE A 255 12.63 21.10 -9.68
N PHE A 256 13.04 20.86 -10.93
CA PHE A 256 12.38 21.46 -12.10
C PHE A 256 10.99 20.88 -12.36
N ASP A 257 10.64 19.72 -11.79
CA ASP A 257 9.31 19.14 -11.97
C ASP A 257 8.24 19.86 -11.15
N ILE A 258 8.60 20.47 -10.02
CA ILE A 258 7.70 21.29 -9.17
C ILE A 258 7.07 22.41 -10.00
N TYR A 259 7.89 23.04 -10.86
CA TYR A 259 7.50 24.19 -11.70
C TYR A 259 7.31 23.80 -13.17
N ARG A 260 7.17 22.50 -13.47
CA ARG A 260 7.15 21.99 -14.85
C ARG A 260 6.14 22.71 -15.73
N ILE A 261 4.97 23.02 -15.18
CA ILE A 261 3.90 23.71 -15.90
C ILE A 261 4.36 25.05 -16.50
N TYR A 262 5.28 25.76 -15.85
CA TYR A 262 5.73 27.07 -16.30
C TYR A 262 6.79 27.01 -17.41
N GLN A 263 7.28 25.82 -17.76
CA GLN A 263 8.47 25.64 -18.60
C GLN A 263 8.10 25.43 -20.08
N PRO A 264 9.01 25.76 -21.02
CA PRO A 264 8.78 25.53 -22.46
C PRO A 264 8.47 24.07 -22.84
N ARG A 265 9.00 23.09 -22.08
CA ARG A 265 8.69 21.67 -22.28
C ARG A 265 7.22 21.35 -22.07
N PHE A 266 6.55 22.03 -21.14
CA PHE A 266 5.13 21.83 -20.88
C PHE A 266 4.26 22.57 -21.90
N LEU A 267 4.67 23.76 -22.36
CA LEU A 267 4.02 24.42 -23.50
C LEU A 267 3.99 23.50 -24.73
N SER A 268 5.11 22.83 -25.02
CA SER A 268 5.19 21.84 -26.10
C SER A 268 4.21 20.68 -25.87
N ALA A 269 4.09 20.18 -24.64
CA ALA A 269 3.12 19.14 -24.29
C ALA A 269 1.67 19.60 -24.53
N ILE A 270 1.31 20.82 -24.11
CA ILE A 270 -0.02 21.39 -24.33
C ILE A 270 -0.30 21.54 -25.83
N ALA A 271 0.66 22.07 -26.58
CA ALA A 271 0.57 22.35 -28.01
C ALA A 271 0.37 21.09 -28.86
N PHE A 272 0.98 19.97 -28.48
CA PHE A 272 0.95 18.72 -29.26
C PHE A 272 0.15 17.60 -28.60
N SER A 273 -0.54 17.87 -27.48
CA SER A 273 -1.42 16.90 -26.83
C SER A 273 -2.77 16.78 -27.55
N ARG A 274 -3.20 15.53 -27.74
CA ARG A 274 -4.54 15.16 -28.24
C ARG A 274 -5.64 15.32 -27.20
N PHE A 275 -5.27 15.44 -25.93
CA PHE A 275 -6.21 15.43 -24.83
C PHE A 275 -6.70 16.86 -24.54
N SER A 276 -8.00 17.01 -24.27
CA SER A 276 -8.62 18.26 -23.86
C SER A 276 -8.64 18.45 -22.34
N LYS A 277 -8.52 17.36 -21.57
CA LYS A 277 -8.48 17.34 -20.10
C LYS A 277 -7.07 17.61 -19.57
N TRP A 278 -6.98 18.35 -18.47
CA TRP A 278 -5.73 18.75 -17.82
C TRP A 278 -4.82 17.57 -17.45
N GLN A 279 -5.34 16.59 -16.72
CA GLN A 279 -4.56 15.47 -16.18
C GLN A 279 -3.93 14.62 -17.28
N ALA A 280 -4.55 14.58 -18.46
CA ALA A 280 -4.04 13.83 -19.60
C ALA A 280 -2.92 14.55 -20.37
N THR A 281 -2.69 15.85 -20.11
CA THR A 281 -1.60 16.63 -20.74
C THR A 281 -0.19 16.18 -20.30
N PHE A 282 -0.10 15.46 -19.19
CA PHE A 282 1.14 14.90 -18.67
C PHE A 282 1.55 13.57 -19.32
N LYS A 283 0.72 12.99 -20.20
CA LYS A 283 1.02 11.74 -20.91
C LYS A 283 1.94 11.99 -22.11
N ILE A 284 2.92 11.11 -22.29
CA ILE A 284 3.92 11.18 -23.38
C ILE A 284 3.34 10.49 -24.62
N GLU A 285 2.36 11.12 -25.25
CA GLU A 285 1.81 10.67 -26.54
C GLU A 285 1.61 11.90 -27.44
N PRO A 286 2.70 12.42 -28.04
CA PRO A 286 2.60 13.54 -28.96
C PRO A 286 1.85 13.10 -30.21
N LEU A 287 0.91 13.93 -30.65
CA LEU A 287 0.35 13.79 -31.99
C LEU A 287 1.46 13.98 -33.04
N GLN A 288 1.62 13.01 -33.93
CA GLN A 288 2.34 13.19 -35.21
C GLN A 288 1.47 14.12 -36.07
N LEU A 289 1.68 15.43 -35.97
CA LEU A 289 0.98 16.42 -36.78
C LEU A 289 1.98 17.27 -37.56
N ASP A 290 1.63 17.55 -38.82
CA ASP A 290 2.32 18.50 -39.68
C ASP A 290 2.07 19.95 -39.21
N ASN A 291 2.81 20.37 -38.18
CA ASN A 291 2.99 21.80 -37.88
C ASN A 291 4.47 22.10 -37.63
N LYS A 292 5.19 22.20 -38.75
CA LYS A 292 6.63 22.42 -38.79
C LYS A 292 7.02 23.77 -38.15
N ASN A 293 6.23 24.83 -38.36
CA ASN A 293 6.56 26.16 -37.84
C ASN A 293 6.43 26.23 -36.32
N LEU A 294 5.33 25.74 -35.73
CA LEU A 294 5.15 25.77 -34.27
C LEU A 294 6.24 24.96 -33.57
N ARG A 295 6.51 23.75 -34.08
CA ARG A 295 7.54 22.87 -33.51
C ARG A 295 8.92 23.52 -33.60
N LEU A 296 9.33 23.99 -34.78
CA LEU A 296 10.60 24.67 -34.95
C LEU A 296 10.68 25.97 -34.15
N GLY A 297 9.59 26.74 -34.05
CA GLY A 297 9.55 27.98 -33.28
C GLY A 297 9.75 27.72 -31.78
N LEU A 298 9.11 26.70 -31.23
CA LEU A 298 9.32 26.28 -29.84
C LEU A 298 10.72 25.71 -29.61
N ASP A 299 11.29 24.98 -30.57
CA ASP A 299 12.68 24.51 -30.51
C ASP A 299 13.68 25.69 -30.57
N CYS A 300 13.44 26.69 -31.42
CA CYS A 300 14.22 27.92 -31.50
C CYS A 300 14.16 28.71 -30.18
N LEU A 301 12.97 28.85 -29.57
CA LEU A 301 12.81 29.44 -28.24
C LEU A 301 13.64 28.67 -27.20
N ARG A 302 13.56 27.33 -27.22
CA ARG A 302 14.30 26.45 -26.30
C ARG A 302 15.81 26.66 -26.38
N VAL A 303 16.37 26.87 -27.58
CA VAL A 303 17.82 27.13 -27.75
C VAL A 303 18.20 28.61 -27.71
N GLY A 304 17.24 29.53 -27.52
CA GLY A 304 17.49 30.97 -27.41
C GLY A 304 17.68 31.70 -28.74
N LYS A 305 17.24 31.12 -29.87
CA LYS A 305 17.20 31.76 -31.19
C LYS A 305 15.92 32.59 -31.33
N TYR A 306 15.85 33.72 -30.61
CA TYR A 306 14.61 34.48 -30.43
C TYR A 306 14.01 35.04 -31.73
N GLU A 307 14.83 35.60 -32.61
CA GLU A 307 14.36 36.21 -33.86
C GLU A 307 13.67 35.16 -34.77
N GLN A 308 14.32 34.00 -34.94
CA GLN A 308 13.76 32.88 -35.70
C GLN A 308 12.51 32.30 -35.01
N ALA A 309 12.53 32.21 -33.67
CA ALA A 309 11.38 31.75 -32.91
C ALA A 309 10.18 32.69 -33.10
N GLU A 310 10.38 34.00 -32.99
CA GLU A 310 9.34 35.00 -33.13
C GLU A 310 8.75 34.98 -34.54
N GLU A 311 9.58 34.93 -35.58
CA GLU A 311 9.11 34.84 -36.97
C GLU A 311 8.21 33.61 -37.19
N LEU A 312 8.66 32.43 -36.75
CA LEU A 312 7.93 31.17 -36.92
C LEU A 312 6.62 31.15 -36.12
N LEU A 313 6.64 31.64 -34.88
CA LEU A 313 5.45 31.66 -34.02
C LEU A 313 4.45 32.73 -34.47
N MET A 314 4.92 33.89 -34.95
CA MET A 314 4.05 34.93 -35.52
C MET A 314 3.34 34.42 -36.78
N ARG A 315 4.01 33.66 -37.65
CA ARG A 315 3.36 33.00 -38.80
C ARG A 315 2.19 32.13 -38.34
N GLU A 316 2.39 31.32 -37.30
CA GLU A 316 1.32 30.51 -36.72
C GLU A 316 0.20 31.36 -36.09
N CYS A 317 0.52 32.47 -35.45
CA CYS A 317 -0.48 33.39 -34.88
C CYS A 317 -1.40 34.03 -35.93
N HIS A 318 -0.92 34.23 -37.16
CA HIS A 318 -1.71 34.77 -38.27
C HIS A 318 -2.63 33.74 -38.94
N THR A 319 -2.40 32.44 -38.71
CA THR A 319 -3.29 31.39 -39.19
C THR A 319 -4.54 31.27 -38.31
N ARG A 320 -5.69 30.92 -38.90
CA ARG A 320 -6.91 30.55 -38.14
C ARG A 320 -6.79 29.11 -37.59
N SER A 321 -5.72 28.86 -36.84
CA SER A 321 -5.39 27.54 -36.28
C SER A 321 -5.73 27.50 -34.78
N PRO A 322 -6.22 26.36 -34.24
CA PRO A 322 -6.36 26.17 -32.80
C PRO A 322 -5.01 26.26 -32.06
N ARG A 323 -3.89 26.26 -32.79
CA ARG A 323 -2.53 26.40 -32.24
C ARG A 323 -2.09 27.84 -32.02
N ARG A 324 -2.92 28.82 -32.41
CA ARG A 324 -2.69 30.24 -32.14
C ARG A 324 -2.49 30.52 -30.66
N PHE A 325 -3.23 29.81 -29.79
CA PHE A 325 -3.04 29.87 -28.33
C PHE A 325 -1.60 29.57 -27.92
N SER A 326 -1.07 28.39 -28.30
CA SER A 326 0.29 27.97 -27.95
C SER A 326 1.36 28.85 -28.58
N ALA A 327 1.17 29.28 -29.82
CA ALA A 327 2.08 30.21 -30.48
C ALA A 327 2.17 31.55 -29.73
N THR A 328 1.03 32.07 -29.26
CA THR A 328 0.95 33.32 -28.50
C THR A 328 1.66 33.20 -27.14
N ILE A 329 1.53 32.06 -26.44
CA ILE A 329 2.31 31.79 -25.22
C ILE A 329 3.80 31.68 -25.52
N GLY A 330 4.18 31.05 -26.64
CA GLY A 330 5.57 31.00 -27.09
C GLY A 330 6.18 32.39 -27.27
N ILE A 331 5.44 33.33 -27.87
CA ILE A 331 5.85 34.73 -27.99
C ILE A 331 5.95 35.41 -26.61
N ALA A 332 5.00 35.16 -25.70
CA ALA A 332 5.10 35.66 -24.34
C ALA A 332 6.38 35.18 -23.63
N PHE A 333 6.80 33.94 -23.86
CA PHE A 333 8.07 33.40 -23.36
C PHE A 333 9.31 34.04 -24.01
N ILE A 334 9.25 34.44 -25.29
CA ILE A 334 10.31 35.23 -25.92
C ILE A 334 10.47 36.56 -25.17
N TYR A 335 9.38 37.29 -24.96
CA TYR A 335 9.41 38.57 -24.25
C TYR A 335 9.84 38.43 -22.79
N LEU A 336 9.43 37.35 -22.10
CA LEU A 336 9.94 36.99 -20.77
C LEU A 336 11.47 36.88 -20.78
N GLU A 337 12.03 36.12 -21.71
CA GLU A 337 13.47 35.88 -21.81
C GLU A 337 14.26 37.13 -22.22
N GLN A 338 13.62 38.05 -22.95
CA GLN A 338 14.16 39.35 -23.37
C GLN A 338 13.88 40.50 -22.38
N ARG A 339 13.22 40.25 -21.24
CA ARG A 339 12.86 41.24 -20.19
C ARG A 339 11.75 42.22 -20.57
N GLY A 340 10.97 41.94 -21.59
CA GLY A 340 9.78 42.70 -21.96
C GLY A 340 8.56 42.30 -21.14
N LEU A 341 8.53 42.58 -19.83
CA LEU A 341 7.42 42.15 -18.94
C LEU A 341 6.06 42.71 -19.35
N ALA A 342 6.01 43.94 -19.88
CA ALA A 342 4.77 44.55 -20.39
C ALA A 342 4.23 43.79 -21.60
N ASN A 343 5.09 43.46 -22.57
CA ASN A 343 4.72 42.70 -23.76
C ASN A 343 4.34 41.26 -23.40
N MET A 344 5.08 40.63 -22.48
CA MET A 344 4.73 39.32 -21.94
C MET A 344 3.30 39.33 -21.39
N ARG A 345 2.95 40.30 -20.55
CA ARG A 345 1.60 40.44 -20.00
C ARG A 345 0.55 40.55 -21.11
N SER A 346 0.75 41.46 -22.06
CA SER A 346 -0.18 41.66 -23.19
C SER A 346 -0.41 40.38 -23.97
N HIS A 347 0.64 39.60 -24.23
CA HIS A 347 0.51 38.31 -24.92
C HIS A 347 -0.15 37.21 -24.08
N LEU A 348 0.06 37.19 -22.75
CA LEU A 348 -0.65 36.25 -21.88
C LEU A 348 -2.16 36.58 -21.81
N GLU A 349 -2.53 37.85 -21.70
CA GLU A 349 -3.95 38.27 -21.73
C GLU A 349 -4.59 37.97 -23.10
N LEU A 350 -3.85 38.17 -24.19
CA LEU A 350 -4.29 37.75 -25.53
C LEU A 350 -4.47 36.23 -25.61
N ALA A 351 -3.54 35.44 -25.08
CA ALA A 351 -3.66 33.99 -25.03
C ALA A 351 -4.89 33.56 -24.21
N LYS A 352 -5.23 34.27 -23.13
CA LYS A 352 -6.44 34.01 -22.34
C LYS A 352 -7.72 34.21 -23.16
N ALA A 353 -7.77 35.26 -23.99
CA ALA A 353 -8.89 35.49 -24.90
C ALA A 353 -8.98 34.45 -26.04
N LEU A 354 -7.87 33.77 -26.36
CA LEU A 354 -7.78 32.75 -27.39
C LEU A 354 -8.01 31.32 -26.87
N ALA A 355 -7.99 31.12 -25.55
CA ALA A 355 -8.21 29.81 -24.95
C ALA A 355 -9.63 29.33 -25.28
N THR A 356 -9.74 28.08 -25.70
CA THR A 356 -11.01 27.43 -26.08
C THR A 356 -11.25 26.13 -25.34
N GLN A 357 -10.19 25.48 -24.87
CA GLN A 357 -10.26 24.19 -24.19
C GLN A 357 -10.05 24.34 -22.66
N PRO A 358 -10.66 23.48 -21.83
CA PRO A 358 -10.47 23.51 -20.38
C PRO A 358 -8.99 23.51 -19.95
N LYS A 359 -8.13 22.70 -20.60
CA LYS A 359 -6.68 22.69 -20.33
C LYS A 359 -6.00 24.02 -20.63
N GLU A 360 -6.47 24.76 -21.62
CA GLU A 360 -5.89 26.04 -22.05
C GLU A 360 -6.22 27.13 -21.04
N TYR A 361 -7.46 27.17 -20.56
CA TYR A 361 -7.89 28.08 -19.48
C TYR A 361 -7.09 27.87 -18.19
N ILE A 362 -6.94 26.62 -17.74
CA ILE A 362 -6.10 26.31 -16.57
C ILE A 362 -4.66 26.74 -16.81
N TYR A 363 -4.13 26.43 -17.99
CA TYR A 363 -2.73 26.69 -18.27
C TYR A 363 -2.42 28.18 -18.24
N ILE A 364 -3.24 28.99 -18.90
CA ILE A 364 -3.03 30.43 -18.96
C ILE A 364 -3.24 31.09 -17.60
N ASP A 365 -4.23 30.64 -16.80
CA ASP A 365 -4.45 31.17 -15.47
C ASP A 365 -3.31 30.81 -14.51
N LEU A 366 -2.73 29.61 -14.60
CA LEU A 366 -1.52 29.25 -13.86
C LEU A 366 -0.33 30.16 -14.25
N LEU A 367 -0.12 30.38 -15.56
CA LEU A 367 0.93 31.27 -16.07
C LEU A 367 0.75 32.72 -15.59
N LEU A 368 -0.46 33.25 -15.68
CA LEU A 368 -0.80 34.60 -15.21
C LEU A 368 -0.62 34.72 -13.69
N SER A 369 -1.06 33.73 -12.92
CA SER A 369 -0.82 33.70 -11.46
C SER A 369 0.66 33.76 -11.12
N ARG A 370 1.51 33.00 -11.83
CA ARG A 370 2.96 33.04 -11.63
C ARG A 370 3.54 34.40 -12.03
N PHE A 371 3.08 34.97 -13.14
CA PHE A 371 3.48 36.30 -13.58
C PHE A 371 3.18 37.37 -12.52
N TYR A 372 1.93 37.44 -12.05
CA TYR A 372 1.50 38.44 -11.07
C TYR A 372 2.21 38.29 -9.72
N ASP A 373 2.45 37.06 -9.25
CA ASP A 373 3.24 36.79 -8.03
C ASP A 373 4.68 37.32 -8.16
N LEU A 374 5.33 37.09 -9.30
CA LEU A 374 6.73 37.51 -9.50
C LEU A 374 6.91 39.03 -9.63
N ILE A 375 5.88 39.76 -10.04
CA ILE A 375 5.91 41.24 -10.08
C ILE A 375 5.40 41.87 -8.78
N GLY A 376 5.09 41.07 -7.75
CA GLY A 376 4.64 41.54 -6.43
C GLY A 376 3.14 41.81 -6.32
N GLU A 377 2.34 41.54 -7.36
CA GLU A 377 0.88 41.67 -7.33
C GLU A 377 0.21 40.37 -6.82
N VAL A 378 0.58 39.96 -5.60
CA VAL A 378 0.16 38.67 -5.00
C VAL A 378 -1.36 38.51 -4.92
N TRP A 379 -2.10 39.60 -4.68
CA TRP A 379 -3.56 39.56 -4.60
C TRP A 379 -4.20 39.14 -5.94
N LYS A 380 -3.69 39.62 -7.08
CA LYS A 380 -4.18 39.21 -8.42
C LYS A 380 -3.83 37.75 -8.68
N ALA A 381 -2.62 37.34 -8.28
CA ALA A 381 -2.21 35.95 -8.39
C ALA A 381 -3.15 35.00 -7.62
N ARG A 382 -3.62 35.41 -6.44
CA ARG A 382 -4.61 34.65 -5.65
C ARG A 382 -5.98 34.64 -6.28
N ASP A 383 -6.48 35.77 -6.77
CA ASP A 383 -7.80 35.86 -7.40
C ASP A 383 -7.91 34.94 -8.62
N ILE A 384 -6.88 34.93 -9.47
CA ILE A 384 -6.80 34.05 -10.63
C ILE A 384 -6.81 32.57 -10.21
N ILE A 385 -6.03 32.20 -9.19
CA ILE A 385 -5.98 30.80 -8.72
C ILE A 385 -7.28 30.38 -8.05
N LYS A 386 -7.92 31.29 -7.32
CA LYS A 386 -9.26 31.06 -6.76
C LYS A 386 -10.21 30.63 -7.86
N ASN A 387 -10.23 31.35 -8.99
CA ASN A 387 -11.06 31.01 -10.15
C ASN A 387 -10.74 29.63 -10.74
N VAL A 388 -9.46 29.25 -10.80
CA VAL A 388 -9.06 27.90 -11.26
C VAL A 388 -9.61 26.83 -10.31
N THR A 389 -9.41 27.00 -9.00
CA THR A 389 -9.82 26.01 -7.99
C THR A 389 -11.34 25.90 -7.81
N THR A 390 -12.10 26.97 -8.06
CA THR A 390 -13.57 26.94 -8.03
C THR A 390 -14.17 26.37 -9.30
N ALA A 391 -13.60 26.69 -10.47
CA ALA A 391 -14.08 26.18 -11.75
C ALA A 391 -13.69 24.71 -11.98
N GLN A 392 -12.58 24.25 -11.39
CA GLN A 392 -12.04 22.90 -11.60
C GLN A 392 -11.57 22.26 -10.30
N LEU A 393 -12.49 21.49 -9.69
CA LEU A 393 -12.27 20.78 -8.43
C LEU A 393 -11.22 19.66 -8.52
N ASP A 394 -10.83 19.23 -9.72
CA ASP A 394 -9.84 18.16 -9.97
C ASP A 394 -8.54 18.73 -10.59
N CYS A 395 -8.07 19.89 -10.12
CA CYS A 395 -6.82 20.51 -10.59
C CYS A 395 -5.76 20.59 -9.47
N PRO A 396 -4.99 19.51 -9.24
CA PRO A 396 -3.97 19.45 -8.20
C PRO A 396 -2.93 20.56 -8.32
N ASP A 397 -2.49 20.90 -9.53
CA ASP A 397 -1.54 21.99 -9.76
C ASP A 397 -2.12 23.36 -9.34
N GLY A 398 -3.42 23.57 -9.54
CA GLY A 398 -4.12 24.77 -9.08
C GLY A 398 -4.18 24.87 -7.55
N PHE A 399 -4.55 23.78 -6.88
CA PHE A 399 -4.55 23.72 -5.42
C PHE A 399 -3.13 23.83 -4.83
N TYR A 400 -2.14 23.20 -5.46
CA TYR A 400 -0.75 23.30 -5.02
C TYR A 400 -0.24 24.74 -5.17
N ARG A 401 -0.57 25.41 -6.27
CA ARG A 401 -0.25 26.83 -6.46
C ARG A 401 -0.95 27.73 -5.44
N LYS A 402 -2.19 27.42 -5.06
CA LYS A 402 -2.89 28.11 -3.96
C LYS A 402 -2.08 28.00 -2.66
N LEU A 403 -1.61 26.80 -2.31
CA LEU A 403 -0.79 26.59 -1.11
C LEU A 403 0.52 27.36 -1.15
N GLN A 404 1.21 27.42 -2.29
CA GLN A 404 2.43 28.23 -2.43
C GLN A 404 2.17 29.73 -2.18
N LEU A 405 1.01 30.26 -2.60
CA LEU A 405 0.64 31.66 -2.36
C LEU A 405 0.20 31.92 -0.91
N GLU A 406 -0.41 30.93 -0.26
CA GLU A 406 -0.83 31.00 1.15
C GLU A 406 0.36 30.87 2.11
N ALA A 407 1.35 30.04 1.77
CA ALA A 407 2.58 29.87 2.54
C ALA A 407 3.34 31.19 2.80
N LYS A 408 3.21 32.18 1.91
CA LYS A 408 3.91 33.46 2.02
C LYS A 408 3.31 34.43 3.03
N GLU A 409 2.00 34.37 3.30
CA GLU A 409 1.33 35.42 4.10
C GLU A 409 0.22 34.90 5.05
N ASN A 410 -0.50 33.83 4.70
CA ASN A 410 -1.71 33.43 5.45
C ASN A 410 -1.91 31.90 5.44
N PHE A 411 -0.94 31.18 6.00
CA PHE A 411 -1.00 29.72 6.07
C PHE A 411 -1.76 29.25 7.33
N ASN A 412 -3.06 29.02 7.15
CA ASN A 412 -4.01 28.66 8.19
C ASN A 412 -4.29 27.14 8.26
N ALA A 413 -5.20 26.74 9.16
CA ALA A 413 -5.58 25.34 9.34
C ALA A 413 -6.21 24.70 8.08
N GLU A 414 -6.98 25.46 7.29
CA GLU A 414 -7.57 24.98 6.04
C GLU A 414 -6.49 24.66 4.99
N ALA A 415 -5.49 25.54 4.87
CA ALA A 415 -4.33 25.33 3.99
C ALA A 415 -3.51 24.11 4.44
N CYS A 416 -3.28 23.93 5.75
CA CYS A 416 -2.66 22.72 6.29
C CYS A 416 -3.42 21.45 5.90
N GLN A 417 -4.75 21.47 6.04
CA GLN A 417 -5.59 20.31 5.73
C GLN A 417 -5.60 20.03 4.22
N LEU A 418 -5.68 21.06 3.38
CA LEU A 418 -5.57 20.92 1.92
C LEU A 418 -4.23 20.30 1.52
N LEU A 419 -3.11 20.77 2.09
CA LEU A 419 -1.79 20.20 1.84
C LEU A 419 -1.75 18.72 2.23
N ARG A 420 -2.28 18.36 3.41
CA ARG A 420 -2.37 16.96 3.84
C ARG A 420 -3.13 16.09 2.84
N THR A 421 -4.33 16.53 2.41
CA THR A 421 -5.14 15.80 1.42
C THR A 421 -4.38 15.58 0.12
N LEU A 422 -3.77 16.64 -0.42
CA LEU A 422 -3.01 16.56 -1.67
C LEU A 422 -1.83 15.57 -1.59
N MET A 423 -1.11 15.52 -0.46
CA MET A 423 0.02 14.61 -0.28
C MET A 423 -0.41 13.14 -0.16
N ILE A 424 -1.60 12.88 0.40
CA ILE A 424 -2.19 11.54 0.49
C ILE A 424 -2.63 11.07 -0.90
N ASP A 425 -3.39 11.90 -1.60
CA ASP A 425 -3.95 11.55 -2.91
C ASP A 425 -2.87 11.44 -3.99
N GLN A 426 -1.82 12.25 -3.89
CA GLN A 426 -0.75 12.33 -4.87
C GLN A 426 0.62 12.24 -4.23
N ARG A 427 1.20 11.04 -4.26
CA ARG A 427 2.55 10.78 -3.76
C ARG A 427 3.63 11.71 -4.32
N ASN A 428 3.47 12.23 -5.54
CA ASN A 428 4.43 13.17 -6.12
C ASN A 428 4.36 14.55 -5.46
N LEU A 429 3.20 14.96 -4.94
CA LEU A 429 3.05 16.21 -4.18
C LEU A 429 3.71 16.11 -2.81
N PHE A 430 3.72 14.94 -2.16
CA PHE A 430 4.56 14.71 -0.98
C PHE A 430 6.03 15.06 -1.28
N MET A 431 6.56 14.54 -2.39
CA MET A 431 7.95 14.80 -2.78
C MET A 431 8.16 16.26 -3.18
N ALA A 432 7.23 16.87 -3.92
CA ALA A 432 7.30 18.29 -4.27
C ALA A 432 7.35 19.16 -3.00
N SER A 433 6.45 18.94 -2.04
CA SER A 433 6.42 19.68 -0.78
C SER A 433 7.69 19.54 0.05
N LEU A 434 8.36 18.39 -0.02
CA LEU A 434 9.62 18.17 0.67
C LEU A 434 10.77 19.01 0.10
N ILE A 435 10.78 19.29 -1.21
CA ILE A 435 11.90 19.97 -1.89
C ILE A 435 11.56 21.40 -2.36
N ASP A 436 10.33 21.85 -2.21
CA ASP A 436 9.85 23.14 -2.73
C ASP A 436 10.27 24.33 -1.84
N PRO A 437 11.11 25.25 -2.34
CA PRO A 437 11.57 26.41 -1.57
C PRO A 437 10.47 27.43 -1.27
N GLU A 438 9.35 27.47 -2.03
CA GLU A 438 8.24 28.39 -1.72
C GLU A 438 7.55 28.05 -0.38
N LEU A 439 7.78 26.84 0.14
CA LEU A 439 7.23 26.38 1.42
C LEU A 439 8.18 26.60 2.61
N ILE A 440 9.35 27.21 2.41
CA ILE A 440 10.30 27.54 3.50
C ILE A 440 9.65 28.36 4.64
N PRO A 441 8.82 29.38 4.38
CA PRO A 441 8.21 30.18 5.46
C PRO A 441 7.39 29.35 6.46
N ILE A 442 6.95 28.16 6.04
CA ILE A 442 6.13 27.23 6.83
C ILE A 442 6.84 25.86 7.00
N GLN A 443 8.16 25.81 6.85
CA GLN A 443 8.94 24.57 6.79
C GLN A 443 8.62 23.61 7.95
N THR A 444 8.59 24.11 9.19
CA THR A 444 8.30 23.28 10.37
C THR A 444 6.93 22.60 10.29
N LYS A 445 5.91 23.30 9.80
CA LYS A 445 4.56 22.74 9.62
C LYS A 445 4.55 21.68 8.52
N VAL A 446 5.20 21.97 7.40
CA VAL A 446 5.29 21.04 6.26
C VAL A 446 6.01 19.77 6.66
N GLU A 447 7.16 19.88 7.33
CA GLU A 447 7.93 18.71 7.76
C GLU A 447 7.22 17.90 8.83
N ALA A 448 6.51 18.52 9.77
CA ALA A 448 5.66 17.81 10.72
C ALA A 448 4.59 16.97 10.00
N LEU A 449 3.93 17.52 8.98
CA LEU A 449 2.96 16.79 8.16
C LEU A 449 3.60 15.63 7.37
N LEU A 450 4.77 15.87 6.76
CA LEU A 450 5.50 14.85 6.01
C LEU A 450 5.96 13.69 6.92
N LEU A 451 6.50 13.98 8.11
CA LEU A 451 6.94 12.98 9.07
C LEU A 451 5.76 12.20 9.64
N SER A 452 4.66 12.88 9.97
CA SER A 452 3.43 12.22 10.43
C SER A 452 2.91 11.24 9.38
N GLN A 453 2.79 11.67 8.13
CA GLN A 453 2.34 10.82 7.03
C GLN A 453 3.29 9.65 6.76
N TYR A 454 4.61 9.90 6.79
CA TYR A 454 5.62 8.85 6.65
C TYR A 454 5.52 7.81 7.77
N ALA A 455 5.33 8.24 9.02
CA ALA A 455 5.15 7.34 10.16
C ALA A 455 3.89 6.49 10.01
N THR A 456 2.76 7.08 9.61
CA THR A 456 1.50 6.34 9.36
C THR A 456 1.68 5.25 8.31
N ILE A 457 2.29 5.57 7.17
CA ILE A 457 2.51 4.58 6.10
C ILE A 457 3.54 3.53 6.52
N THR A 458 4.58 3.91 7.24
CA THR A 458 5.59 2.96 7.75
C THR A 458 4.96 1.95 8.71
N ASN A 459 4.13 2.42 9.64
CA ASN A 459 3.40 1.55 10.57
C ASN A 459 2.45 0.62 9.80
N SER A 460 1.67 1.14 8.86
CA SER A 460 0.74 0.33 8.06
C SER A 460 1.45 -0.71 7.17
N ALA A 461 2.60 -0.35 6.59
CA ALA A 461 3.43 -1.27 5.82
C ALA A 461 4.01 -2.39 6.71
N GLN A 462 4.50 -2.04 7.91
CA GLN A 462 5.01 -3.01 8.88
C GLN A 462 3.92 -3.97 9.35
N GLU A 463 2.74 -3.45 9.71
CA GLU A 463 1.57 -4.26 10.08
C GLU A 463 1.17 -5.21 8.95
N SER A 464 1.12 -4.71 7.71
CA SER A 464 0.76 -5.54 6.54
C SER A 464 1.77 -6.65 6.30
N ILE A 465 3.07 -6.38 6.48
CA ILE A 465 4.13 -7.39 6.37
C ILE A 465 4.02 -8.43 7.47
N THR A 466 3.81 -8.02 8.73
CA THR A 466 3.61 -8.96 9.85
C THR A 466 2.36 -9.82 9.64
N GLN A 467 1.30 -9.29 9.06
CA GLN A 467 0.12 -10.10 8.70
C GLN A 467 0.43 -11.16 7.64
N VAL A 468 1.22 -10.80 6.62
CA VAL A 468 1.67 -11.75 5.59
C VAL A 468 2.58 -12.83 6.19
N GLU A 469 3.52 -12.44 7.05
CA GLU A 469 4.41 -13.35 7.76
C GLU A 469 3.61 -14.39 8.57
N ASN A 470 2.66 -13.94 9.40
CA ASN A 470 1.80 -14.82 10.18
C ASN A 470 0.98 -15.77 9.31
N GLU A 471 0.42 -15.30 8.18
CA GLU A 471 -0.37 -16.16 7.28
C GLU A 471 0.52 -17.17 6.53
N LEU A 472 1.75 -16.79 6.15
CA LEU A 472 2.73 -17.71 5.56
C LEU A 472 3.18 -18.77 6.58
N GLU A 473 3.49 -18.37 7.80
CA GLU A 473 3.82 -19.31 8.88
C GLU A 473 2.68 -20.30 9.11
N GLU A 474 1.44 -19.82 9.20
CA GLU A 474 0.26 -20.66 9.32
C GLU A 474 0.15 -21.61 8.12
N LEU A 475 0.22 -21.14 6.88
CA LEU A 475 0.12 -22.01 5.69
C LEU A 475 1.27 -23.02 5.57
N ASN A 476 2.47 -22.70 6.03
CA ASN A 476 3.58 -23.65 6.11
C ASN A 476 3.33 -24.75 7.15
N THR A 477 2.43 -24.54 8.12
CA THR A 477 1.93 -25.64 8.97
C THR A 477 0.89 -26.52 8.27
N TRP A 478 0.33 -26.13 7.13
CA TRP A 478 -0.67 -26.92 6.40
C TRP A 478 -0.02 -27.88 5.41
N CYS A 479 0.95 -27.38 4.65
CA CYS A 479 1.67 -28.13 3.63
C CYS A 479 3.17 -28.11 3.93
N ASP A 480 3.87 -29.20 3.65
CA ASP A 480 5.33 -29.15 3.58
C ASP A 480 5.75 -28.20 2.43
N ASN A 481 6.91 -27.56 2.51
CA ASN A 481 7.45 -26.46 1.66
C ASN A 481 7.57 -26.75 0.13
N LEU A 482 6.81 -27.70 -0.41
CA LEU A 482 6.79 -28.18 -1.79
C LEU A 482 5.65 -27.58 -2.63
N ASP A 483 4.69 -26.85 -2.06
CA ASP A 483 3.64 -26.21 -2.85
C ASP A 483 4.20 -25.01 -3.65
N PRO A 484 4.18 -25.04 -5.00
CA PRO A 484 4.77 -23.99 -5.82
C PRO A 484 4.14 -22.60 -5.60
N GLN A 485 2.86 -22.53 -5.24
CA GLN A 485 2.16 -21.26 -5.00
C GLN A 485 2.58 -20.62 -3.68
N ILE A 486 2.78 -21.43 -2.64
CA ILE A 486 3.30 -20.98 -1.34
C ILE A 486 4.75 -20.53 -1.50
N GLN A 487 5.57 -21.28 -2.25
CA GLN A 487 6.97 -20.91 -2.51
C GLN A 487 7.10 -19.60 -3.31
N ALA A 488 6.25 -19.38 -4.33
CA ALA A 488 6.20 -18.12 -5.06
C ALA A 488 5.81 -16.94 -4.16
N SER A 489 4.88 -17.18 -3.22
CA SER A 489 4.45 -16.20 -2.24
C SER A 489 5.55 -15.87 -1.23
N GLN A 490 6.31 -16.87 -0.77
CA GLN A 490 7.48 -16.69 0.10
C GLN A 490 8.56 -15.84 -0.57
N ASN A 491 8.93 -16.14 -1.83
CA ASN A 491 9.90 -15.34 -2.59
C ASN A 491 9.45 -13.87 -2.73
N SER A 492 8.13 -13.66 -2.90
CA SER A 492 7.55 -12.32 -2.98
C SER A 492 7.63 -11.59 -1.63
N PHE A 493 7.35 -12.29 -0.52
CA PHE A 493 7.51 -11.78 0.83
C PHE A 493 8.97 -11.41 1.13
N ASP A 494 9.93 -12.27 0.84
CA ASP A 494 11.35 -12.01 1.09
C ASP A 494 11.83 -10.74 0.36
N LEU A 495 11.38 -10.54 -0.89
CA LEU A 495 11.66 -9.33 -1.65
C LEU A 495 11.03 -8.07 -1.02
N LEU A 496 9.82 -8.16 -0.47
CA LEU A 496 9.17 -7.06 0.23
C LEU A 496 9.90 -6.72 1.54
N SER A 497 10.28 -7.74 2.31
CA SER A 497 11.04 -7.60 3.56
C SER A 497 12.41 -6.97 3.33
N GLN A 498 13.11 -7.33 2.23
CA GLN A 498 14.36 -6.67 1.85
C GLN A 498 14.13 -5.18 1.51
N ARG A 499 13.05 -4.84 0.80
CA ARG A 499 12.73 -3.46 0.42
C ARG A 499 12.34 -2.60 1.62
N LEU A 500 11.74 -3.19 2.66
CA LEU A 500 11.38 -2.49 3.90
C LEU A 500 12.61 -1.81 4.55
N GLN A 501 13.79 -2.40 4.41
CA GLN A 501 15.04 -1.84 4.92
C GLN A 501 15.46 -0.53 4.24
N GLN A 502 14.97 -0.26 3.03
CA GLN A 502 15.32 0.94 2.27
C GLN A 502 14.68 2.21 2.83
N LYS A 503 13.64 2.13 3.68
CA LYS A 503 13.08 3.29 4.41
C LYS A 503 12.76 4.51 3.52
N SER A 504 12.30 4.26 2.28
CA SER A 504 11.87 5.31 1.36
C SER A 504 10.35 5.41 1.31
N TYR A 505 9.83 6.62 1.13
CA TYR A 505 8.38 6.85 1.19
C TYR A 505 7.59 6.08 0.12
N PHE A 506 8.03 6.11 -1.15
CA PHE A 506 7.36 5.35 -2.21
C PHE A 506 7.57 3.84 -2.04
N GLY A 507 8.73 3.45 -1.49
CA GLY A 507 8.98 2.07 -1.11
C GLY A 507 7.95 1.56 -0.12
N MET A 508 7.67 2.32 0.94
CA MET A 508 6.69 1.94 1.97
C MET A 508 5.26 1.87 1.42
N LEU A 509 4.85 2.84 0.59
CA LEU A 509 3.56 2.80 -0.11
C LEU A 509 3.40 1.55 -0.99
N ASP A 510 4.44 1.21 -1.74
CA ASP A 510 4.43 0.02 -2.59
C ASP A 510 4.44 -1.28 -1.77
N ILE A 511 5.14 -1.31 -0.65
CA ILE A 511 5.16 -2.45 0.27
C ILE A 511 3.77 -2.67 0.87
N GLU A 512 3.15 -1.64 1.44
CA GLU A 512 1.81 -1.73 2.03
C GLU A 512 0.80 -2.31 1.02
N ARG A 513 0.77 -1.74 -0.19
CA ARG A 513 -0.13 -2.20 -1.26
C ARG A 513 0.16 -3.65 -1.68
N LYS A 514 1.44 -4.00 -1.90
CA LYS A 514 1.81 -5.35 -2.36
C LYS A 514 1.63 -6.40 -1.27
N ALA A 515 1.89 -6.06 -0.02
CA ALA A 515 1.65 -6.94 1.12
C ALA A 515 0.15 -7.24 1.27
N LYS A 516 -0.73 -6.24 1.12
CA LYS A 516 -2.19 -6.46 1.10
C LYS A 516 -2.65 -7.39 -0.03
N VAL A 517 -2.09 -7.23 -1.23
CA VAL A 517 -2.39 -8.12 -2.37
C VAL A 517 -1.88 -9.54 -2.10
N LEU A 518 -0.66 -9.67 -1.56
CA LEU A 518 -0.08 -10.97 -1.21
C LEU A 518 -0.90 -11.67 -0.11
N LEU A 519 -1.31 -10.94 0.93
CA LEU A 519 -2.17 -11.45 1.99
C LEU A 519 -3.50 -11.98 1.45
N ALA A 520 -4.12 -11.25 0.51
CA ALA A 520 -5.35 -11.71 -0.13
C ALA A 520 -5.13 -13.00 -0.94
N ALA A 521 -4.01 -13.10 -1.67
CA ALA A 521 -3.65 -14.31 -2.40
C ALA A 521 -3.42 -15.51 -1.47
N LEU A 522 -2.74 -15.31 -0.33
CA LEU A 522 -2.52 -16.37 0.67
C LEU A 522 -3.84 -16.87 1.28
N ARG A 523 -4.74 -15.95 1.62
CA ARG A 523 -6.08 -16.32 2.11
C ARG A 523 -6.88 -17.09 1.07
N GLN A 524 -6.77 -16.74 -0.20
CA GLN A 524 -7.39 -17.49 -1.27
C GLN A 524 -6.82 -18.92 -1.36
N ILE A 525 -5.50 -19.09 -1.31
CA ILE A 525 -4.87 -20.42 -1.28
C ILE A 525 -5.40 -21.24 -0.10
N ARG A 526 -5.51 -20.62 1.08
CA ARG A 526 -6.07 -21.26 2.27
C ARG A 526 -7.50 -21.75 2.05
N GLU A 527 -8.36 -20.90 1.51
CA GLU A 527 -9.75 -21.25 1.20
C GLU A 527 -9.83 -22.39 0.18
N GLU A 528 -9.02 -22.36 -0.88
CA GLU A 528 -8.94 -23.43 -1.88
C GLU A 528 -8.54 -24.77 -1.23
N LYS A 529 -7.51 -24.77 -0.37
CA LYS A 529 -7.07 -25.98 0.35
C LYS A 529 -8.12 -26.52 1.31
N LEU A 530 -8.89 -25.66 1.98
CA LEU A 530 -10.01 -26.09 2.84
C LEU A 530 -11.12 -26.72 2.01
N ASN A 531 -11.52 -26.07 0.92
CA ASN A 531 -12.58 -26.54 0.04
C ASN A 531 -12.23 -27.90 -0.58
N ASP A 532 -11.00 -28.07 -1.06
CA ASP A 532 -10.50 -29.35 -1.59
C ASP A 532 -10.60 -30.47 -0.54
N LEU A 533 -10.27 -30.17 0.71
CA LEU A 533 -10.33 -31.16 1.79
C LEU A 533 -11.78 -31.48 2.20
N TYR A 534 -12.66 -30.48 2.22
CA TYR A 534 -14.10 -30.69 2.41
C TYR A 534 -14.69 -31.61 1.34
N ASP A 535 -14.34 -31.37 0.08
CA ASP A 535 -14.79 -32.18 -1.05
C ASP A 535 -14.30 -33.63 -0.95
N GLN A 536 -13.05 -33.84 -0.54
CA GLN A 536 -12.52 -35.19 -0.32
C GLN A 536 -13.24 -35.92 0.83
N ILE A 537 -13.48 -35.24 1.96
CA ILE A 537 -14.24 -35.81 3.08
C ILE A 537 -15.67 -36.13 2.65
N ALA A 538 -16.33 -35.26 1.88
CA ALA A 538 -17.67 -35.48 1.37
C ALA A 538 -17.72 -36.70 0.43
N LYS A 539 -16.76 -36.83 -0.48
CA LYS A 539 -16.62 -38.01 -1.34
C LYS A 539 -16.44 -39.29 -0.53
N ALA A 540 -15.56 -39.28 0.48
CA ALA A 540 -15.35 -40.44 1.35
C ALA A 540 -16.61 -40.84 2.14
N LYS A 541 -17.39 -39.86 2.63
CA LYS A 541 -18.67 -40.11 3.29
C LYS A 541 -19.71 -40.72 2.35
N THR A 542 -19.79 -40.22 1.11
CA THR A 542 -20.69 -40.79 0.09
C THR A 542 -20.34 -42.24 -0.21
N LEU A 543 -19.05 -42.55 -0.41
CA LEU A 543 -18.57 -43.91 -0.63
C LEU A 543 -18.87 -44.83 0.56
N LEU A 544 -18.66 -44.36 1.79
CA LEU A 544 -19.02 -45.13 2.98
C LEU A 544 -20.52 -45.44 3.02
N GLY A 545 -21.37 -44.46 2.69
CA GLY A 545 -22.82 -44.65 2.59
C GLY A 545 -23.24 -45.63 1.50
N GLU A 546 -22.51 -45.69 0.37
CA GLU A 546 -22.69 -46.70 -0.66
C GLU A 546 -22.33 -48.11 -0.16
N TYR A 547 -21.19 -48.27 0.52
CA TYR A 547 -20.79 -49.56 1.09
C TYR A 547 -21.74 -50.03 2.19
N SER A 548 -22.24 -49.13 3.04
CA SER A 548 -23.23 -49.47 4.07
C SER A 548 -24.56 -49.94 3.46
N ARG A 549 -25.03 -49.27 2.39
CA ARG A 549 -26.22 -49.73 1.64
C ARG A 549 -25.99 -51.08 0.97
N PHE A 550 -24.82 -51.29 0.37
CA PHE A 550 -24.44 -52.56 -0.23
C PHE A 550 -24.44 -53.69 0.81
N TRP A 551 -23.84 -53.47 1.98
CA TRP A 551 -23.81 -54.46 3.07
C TRP A 551 -25.22 -54.84 3.56
N ALA A 552 -26.10 -53.84 3.75
CA ALA A 552 -27.46 -54.06 4.21
C ALA A 552 -28.28 -54.95 3.25
N GLY A 553 -28.02 -54.87 1.95
CA GLY A 553 -28.66 -55.71 0.92
C GLY A 553 -27.95 -57.02 0.60
N TYR A 554 -26.78 -57.29 1.19
CA TYR A 554 -25.98 -58.47 0.85
C TYR A 554 -26.48 -59.74 1.55
N GLN A 555 -26.69 -60.82 0.80
CA GLN A 555 -27.34 -62.04 1.32
C GLN A 555 -26.40 -62.98 2.09
N TYR A 556 -25.08 -62.89 1.87
CA TYR A 556 -24.09 -63.84 2.38
C TYR A 556 -23.18 -63.27 3.48
N GLN A 557 -23.73 -62.44 4.36
CA GLN A 557 -22.97 -61.67 5.37
C GLN A 557 -22.07 -62.53 6.28
N ILE A 558 -22.45 -63.78 6.54
CA ILE A 558 -21.73 -64.70 7.44
C ILE A 558 -20.26 -64.92 7.01
N PHE A 559 -19.96 -64.87 5.71
CA PHE A 559 -18.61 -65.10 5.17
C PHE A 559 -17.68 -63.89 5.31
N PHE A 560 -18.20 -62.71 5.64
CA PHE A 560 -17.45 -61.44 5.59
C PHE A 560 -17.61 -60.62 6.87
N LYS A 561 -17.41 -61.25 8.03
CA LYS A 561 -17.55 -60.59 9.36
C LYS A 561 -16.69 -59.33 9.55
N ASN A 562 -15.54 -59.26 8.87
CA ASN A 562 -14.63 -58.12 8.96
C ASN A 562 -15.14 -56.90 8.17
N PHE A 563 -16.07 -57.06 7.22
CA PHE A 563 -16.61 -55.96 6.42
C PHE A 563 -17.38 -54.98 7.31
N THR A 564 -18.23 -55.49 8.21
CA THR A 564 -18.96 -54.68 9.20
C THR A 564 -18.03 -53.95 10.16
N GLN A 565 -16.96 -54.62 10.62
CA GLN A 565 -15.97 -54.00 11.51
C GLN A 565 -15.28 -52.82 10.84
N HIS A 566 -14.89 -52.96 9.56
CA HIS A 566 -14.28 -51.88 8.80
C HIS A 566 -15.25 -50.70 8.57
N LEU A 567 -16.54 -50.94 8.31
CA LEU A 567 -17.53 -49.87 8.17
C LEU A 567 -17.69 -49.03 9.44
N ILE A 568 -17.82 -49.68 10.60
CA ILE A 568 -17.99 -48.99 11.90
C ILE A 568 -16.74 -48.19 12.27
N VAL A 569 -15.55 -48.72 11.98
CA VAL A 569 -14.28 -48.05 12.28
C VAL A 569 -14.10 -46.76 11.47
N LEU A 570 -14.73 -46.62 10.30
CA LEU A 570 -14.57 -45.47 9.41
C LEU A 570 -15.46 -44.26 9.75
N GLU A 571 -16.62 -44.46 10.39
CA GLU A 571 -17.55 -43.35 10.67
C GLU A 571 -16.96 -42.29 11.61
N LYS A 572 -16.26 -42.73 12.65
CA LYS A 572 -15.68 -41.84 13.66
C LYS A 572 -14.53 -40.97 13.10
N PRO A 573 -13.51 -41.51 12.41
CA PRO A 573 -12.47 -40.73 11.76
C PRO A 573 -12.99 -39.70 10.75
N LEU A 574 -13.98 -40.04 9.92
CA LEU A 574 -14.55 -39.10 8.93
C LEU A 574 -15.35 -37.97 9.56
N LYS A 575 -16.03 -38.26 10.68
CA LYS A 575 -16.71 -37.22 11.47
C LYS A 575 -15.70 -36.30 12.13
N GLU A 576 -14.67 -36.87 12.76
CA GLU A 576 -13.58 -36.11 13.40
C GLU A 576 -12.81 -35.24 12.39
N ALA A 577 -12.45 -35.78 11.22
CA ALA A 577 -11.84 -35.02 10.15
C ALA A 577 -12.71 -33.82 9.74
N GLY A 578 -14.02 -34.00 9.56
CA GLY A 578 -14.93 -32.91 9.23
C GLY A 578 -15.02 -31.82 10.29
N GLU A 579 -14.95 -32.16 11.58
CA GLU A 579 -14.93 -31.16 12.66
C GLU A 579 -13.58 -30.45 12.77
N LEU A 580 -12.47 -31.13 12.44
CA LEU A 580 -11.14 -30.52 12.42
C LEU A 580 -10.99 -29.50 11.28
N VAL A 581 -11.53 -29.77 10.09
CA VAL A 581 -11.49 -28.81 8.97
C VAL A 581 -12.29 -27.54 9.30
N LYS A 582 -13.39 -27.63 10.05
CA LYS A 582 -14.16 -26.46 10.51
C LYS A 582 -13.38 -25.52 11.41
N LYS A 583 -12.38 -26.02 12.15
CA LYS A 583 -11.52 -25.17 12.99
C LYS A 583 -10.61 -24.27 12.16
N GLY A 584 -10.25 -24.71 10.94
CA GLY A 584 -9.45 -23.90 10.02
C GLY A 584 -8.03 -23.60 10.48
N GLU A 585 -7.47 -24.38 11.41
CA GLU A 585 -6.08 -24.26 11.90
C GLU A 585 -5.19 -25.31 11.22
N GLY A 586 -3.90 -25.02 11.02
CA GLY A 586 -3.01 -25.89 10.26
C GLY A 586 -2.69 -27.24 10.90
N THR A 587 -2.56 -27.27 12.23
CA THR A 587 -2.42 -28.55 12.95
C THR A 587 -3.69 -29.41 12.83
N SER A 588 -4.87 -28.78 12.88
CA SER A 588 -6.15 -29.43 12.64
C SER A 588 -6.27 -29.91 11.18
N TYR A 589 -5.78 -29.13 10.22
CA TYR A 589 -5.74 -29.47 8.80
C TYR A 589 -4.86 -30.72 8.54
N ARG A 590 -3.63 -30.75 9.05
CA ARG A 590 -2.74 -31.92 8.91
C ARG A 590 -3.36 -33.18 9.52
N ARG A 591 -3.91 -33.08 10.72
CA ARG A 591 -4.59 -34.20 11.37
C ARG A 591 -5.80 -34.68 10.57
N ALA A 592 -6.56 -33.77 9.96
CA ALA A 592 -7.67 -34.13 9.09
C ALA A 592 -7.19 -34.87 7.82
N ILE A 593 -6.08 -34.44 7.22
CA ILE A 593 -5.44 -35.16 6.11
C ILE A 593 -4.98 -36.56 6.54
N GLU A 594 -4.32 -36.71 7.68
CA GLU A 594 -3.85 -38.01 8.17
C GLU A 594 -5.02 -38.99 8.42
N LEU A 595 -6.11 -38.49 9.02
CA LEU A 595 -7.35 -39.26 9.22
C LEU A 595 -7.97 -39.66 7.88
N LEU A 596 -7.99 -38.75 6.90
CA LEU A 596 -8.52 -39.01 5.57
C LEU A 596 -7.67 -40.04 4.83
N GLN A 597 -6.34 -39.91 4.80
CA GLN A 597 -5.43 -40.89 4.18
C GLN A 597 -5.56 -42.28 4.82
N THR A 598 -5.75 -42.34 6.14
CA THR A 598 -6.00 -43.60 6.84
C THR A 598 -7.36 -44.19 6.44
N THR A 599 -8.39 -43.35 6.31
CA THR A 599 -9.73 -43.74 5.87
C THR A 599 -9.71 -44.25 4.43
N GLU A 600 -9.02 -43.56 3.52
CA GLU A 600 -8.90 -43.95 2.11
C GLU A 600 -8.24 -45.32 1.94
N LYS A 601 -7.22 -45.65 2.74
CA LYS A 601 -6.61 -46.98 2.74
C LYS A 601 -7.62 -48.07 3.11
N ILE A 602 -8.47 -47.82 4.11
CA ILE A 602 -9.49 -48.78 4.54
C ILE A 602 -10.64 -48.86 3.52
N LEU A 603 -11.06 -47.73 2.94
CA LEU A 603 -12.04 -47.69 1.83
C LEU A 603 -11.54 -48.48 0.62
N ALA A 604 -10.25 -48.39 0.28
CA ALA A 604 -9.65 -49.17 -0.80
C ALA A 604 -9.63 -50.68 -0.50
N GLU A 605 -9.50 -51.06 0.78
CA GLU A 605 -9.64 -52.46 1.19
C GLU A 605 -11.10 -52.93 1.14
N LEU A 606 -12.06 -52.07 1.53
CA LEU A 606 -13.50 -52.35 1.38
C LEU A 606 -13.88 -52.55 -0.09
N ALA A 607 -13.33 -51.74 -1.00
CA ALA A 607 -13.52 -51.93 -2.45
C ALA A 607 -13.05 -53.32 -2.92
N ARG A 608 -11.86 -53.75 -2.46
CA ARG A 608 -11.33 -55.09 -2.75
C ARG A 608 -12.18 -56.19 -2.15
N GLN A 609 -12.69 -56.01 -0.93
CA GLN A 609 -13.58 -56.96 -0.28
C GLN A 609 -14.94 -57.04 -0.99
N GLN A 610 -15.51 -55.92 -1.42
CA GLN A 610 -16.75 -55.90 -2.20
C GLN A 610 -16.60 -56.70 -3.50
N LEU A 611 -15.46 -56.58 -4.19
CA LEU A 611 -15.18 -57.38 -5.39
C LEU A 611 -15.15 -58.89 -5.08
N ARG A 612 -14.57 -59.28 -3.93
CA ARG A 612 -14.59 -60.68 -3.47
C ARG A 612 -16.00 -61.14 -3.12
N MET A 613 -16.78 -60.29 -2.45
CA MET A 613 -18.18 -60.56 -2.11
C MET A 613 -19.03 -60.78 -3.35
N ASN A 614 -18.91 -59.92 -4.37
CA ASN A 614 -19.61 -60.10 -5.64
C ASN A 614 -19.26 -61.44 -6.32
N ARG A 615 -17.98 -61.86 -6.25
CA ARG A 615 -17.58 -63.20 -6.74
C ARG A 615 -18.19 -64.32 -5.91
N THR A 616 -18.24 -64.18 -4.59
CA THR A 616 -18.87 -65.18 -3.71
C THR A 616 -20.37 -65.29 -3.97
N THR A 617 -21.07 -64.16 -4.13
CA THR A 617 -22.49 -64.16 -4.54
C THR A 617 -22.66 -64.90 -5.86
N LEU A 618 -21.85 -64.59 -6.88
CA LEU A 618 -21.92 -65.29 -8.16
C LEU A 618 -21.73 -66.81 -8.01
N VAL A 619 -20.77 -67.25 -7.20
CA VAL A 619 -20.50 -68.67 -6.96
C VAL A 619 -21.62 -69.34 -6.17
N CYS A 620 -22.11 -68.72 -5.09
CA CYS A 620 -23.17 -69.26 -4.25
C CYS A 620 -24.51 -69.29 -5.01
N ASP A 621 -24.89 -68.22 -5.69
CA ASP A 621 -26.12 -68.16 -6.50
C ASP A 621 -26.07 -69.17 -7.64
N SER A 622 -24.91 -69.30 -8.31
CA SER A 622 -24.69 -70.33 -9.32
C SER A 622 -24.77 -71.74 -8.72
N GLY A 623 -24.23 -71.95 -7.50
CA GLY A 623 -24.29 -73.21 -6.80
C GLY A 623 -25.71 -73.60 -6.37
N ILE A 624 -26.48 -72.65 -5.83
CA ILE A 624 -27.90 -72.85 -5.47
C ILE A 624 -28.73 -73.10 -6.72
N SER A 625 -28.52 -72.33 -7.78
CA SER A 625 -29.17 -72.53 -9.07
C SER A 625 -28.83 -73.89 -9.66
N PHE A 626 -27.56 -74.31 -9.59
CA PHE A 626 -27.11 -75.64 -9.98
C PHE A 626 -27.77 -76.74 -9.15
N ALA A 627 -27.80 -76.64 -7.82
CA ALA A 627 -28.44 -77.63 -6.97
C ALA A 627 -29.96 -77.74 -7.24
N ARG A 628 -30.63 -76.60 -7.47
CA ARG A 628 -32.04 -76.57 -7.86
C ARG A 628 -32.25 -77.20 -9.23
N ASN A 629 -31.43 -76.85 -10.22
CA ASN A 629 -31.50 -77.40 -11.57
C ASN A 629 -31.15 -78.89 -11.58
N LEU A 630 -30.24 -79.33 -10.70
CA LEU A 630 -29.86 -80.73 -10.50
C LEU A 630 -31.02 -81.52 -9.94
N ALA A 631 -31.67 -81.04 -8.87
CA ALA A 631 -32.85 -81.69 -8.32
C ALA A 631 -33.98 -81.81 -9.36
N ILE A 632 -34.20 -80.76 -10.17
CA ILE A 632 -35.17 -80.81 -11.27
C ILE A 632 -34.74 -81.82 -12.34
N ALA A 633 -33.47 -81.83 -12.75
CA ALA A 633 -32.95 -82.74 -13.77
C ALA A 633 -33.00 -84.21 -13.32
N GLU A 634 -32.73 -84.47 -12.03
CA GLU A 634 -32.88 -85.80 -11.44
C GLU A 634 -34.33 -86.26 -11.43
N ILE A 635 -35.27 -85.41 -10.99
CA ILE A 635 -36.71 -85.72 -10.99
C ILE A 635 -37.21 -85.98 -12.42
N VAL A 636 -36.88 -85.10 -13.37
CA VAL A 636 -37.27 -85.26 -14.78
C VAL A 636 -36.63 -86.52 -15.38
N GLY A 637 -35.36 -86.79 -15.07
CA GLY A 637 -34.66 -88.00 -15.51
C GLY A 637 -35.33 -89.26 -14.99
N ILE A 638 -35.69 -89.30 -13.70
CA ILE A 638 -36.42 -90.42 -13.10
C ILE A 638 -37.80 -90.60 -13.74
N ILE A 639 -38.56 -89.51 -13.95
CA ILE A 639 -39.87 -89.56 -14.62
C ILE A 639 -39.74 -90.06 -16.06
N MET A 640 -38.76 -89.58 -16.82
CA MET A 640 -38.53 -90.03 -18.20
C MET A 640 -38.11 -91.50 -18.26
N THR A 641 -37.25 -91.96 -17.34
CA THR A 641 -36.87 -93.38 -17.29
C THR A 641 -38.05 -94.28 -16.89
N THR A 642 -38.87 -93.87 -15.91
CA THR A 642 -40.05 -94.64 -15.49
C THR A 642 -41.17 -94.64 -16.54
N THR A 643 -41.42 -93.52 -17.21
CA THR A 643 -42.38 -93.45 -18.34
C THR A 643 -41.90 -94.20 -19.56
N ALA A 644 -40.60 -94.17 -19.89
CA ALA A 644 -40.04 -94.98 -20.98
C ALA A 644 -40.16 -96.48 -20.68
N VAL A 645 -39.85 -96.91 -19.45
CA VAL A 645 -40.02 -98.30 -19.00
C VAL A 645 -41.48 -98.72 -19.04
N PHE A 646 -42.39 -97.89 -18.52
CA PHE A 646 -43.83 -98.19 -18.52
C PHE A 646 -44.40 -98.23 -19.95
N GLY A 647 -44.04 -97.26 -20.79
CA GLY A 647 -44.47 -97.20 -22.19
C GLY A 647 -43.95 -98.39 -23.01
N LEU A 648 -42.70 -98.79 -22.81
CA LEU A 648 -42.14 -100.01 -23.41
C LEU A 648 -42.83 -101.28 -22.90
N GLY A 649 -43.29 -101.29 -21.65
CA GLY A 649 -44.04 -102.41 -21.04
C GLY A 649 -45.48 -102.56 -21.55
N GLN A 650 -46.08 -101.51 -22.12
CA GLN A 650 -47.45 -101.50 -22.66
C GLN A 650 -47.51 -101.81 -24.18
N LEU A 651 -46.38 -102.15 -24.81
CA LEU A 651 -46.36 -102.44 -26.25
C LEU A 651 -47.05 -103.78 -26.56
N PRO A 652 -47.92 -103.85 -27.59
CA PRO A 652 -48.61 -105.07 -28.00
C PRO A 652 -47.64 -106.18 -28.43
N GLU A 653 -48.05 -107.44 -28.25
CA GLU A 653 -47.17 -108.62 -28.31
C GLU A 653 -46.43 -108.84 -29.65
N GLU A 654 -46.87 -108.23 -30.74
CA GLU A 654 -46.30 -108.39 -32.09
C GLU A 654 -45.21 -107.35 -32.43
N ASN A 655 -44.92 -106.40 -31.54
CA ASN A 655 -43.93 -105.35 -31.82
C ASN A 655 -42.48 -105.85 -31.74
N ALA A 656 -41.69 -105.56 -32.78
CA ALA A 656 -40.26 -105.90 -32.88
C ALA A 656 -39.39 -105.36 -31.73
N LEU A 657 -39.90 -104.41 -30.95
CA LEU A 657 -39.25 -103.82 -29.78
C LEU A 657 -39.43 -104.62 -28.48
N LYS A 658 -40.14 -105.77 -28.48
CA LYS A 658 -40.39 -106.59 -27.27
C LYS A 658 -39.08 -107.09 -26.60
N GLY A 659 -38.03 -107.32 -27.39
CA GLY A 659 -36.69 -107.65 -26.85
C GLY A 659 -36.07 -106.51 -26.03
N LEU A 660 -36.32 -105.24 -26.43
CA LEU A 660 -35.95 -104.07 -25.64
C LEU A 660 -36.85 -103.89 -24.42
N ALA A 661 -38.12 -104.28 -24.48
CA ALA A 661 -39.02 -104.27 -23.33
C ALA A 661 -38.62 -105.28 -22.23
N ALA A 662 -38.18 -106.49 -22.63
CA ALA A 662 -37.63 -107.48 -21.69
C ALA A 662 -36.34 -106.98 -21.01
N PHE A 663 -35.48 -106.29 -21.76
CA PHE A 663 -34.25 -105.69 -21.23
C PHE A 663 -34.53 -104.46 -20.36
N ALA A 664 -35.52 -103.64 -20.71
CA ALA A 664 -35.94 -102.47 -19.93
C ALA A 664 -36.62 -102.86 -18.61
N ASN A 665 -37.18 -104.06 -18.50
CA ASN A 665 -37.77 -104.62 -17.28
C ASN A 665 -36.76 -105.40 -16.41
N ASP A 666 -35.50 -105.54 -16.83
CA ASP A 666 -34.46 -106.14 -15.98
C ASP A 666 -34.15 -105.19 -14.81
N PRO A 667 -34.38 -105.62 -13.55
CA PRO A 667 -34.11 -104.78 -12.38
C PRO A 667 -32.64 -104.36 -12.27
N ILE A 668 -31.70 -105.15 -12.79
CA ILE A 668 -30.27 -104.80 -12.78
C ILE A 668 -29.99 -103.68 -13.79
N PHE A 669 -30.59 -103.75 -14.98
CA PHE A 669 -30.45 -102.73 -16.01
C PHE A 669 -31.11 -101.41 -15.59
N GLN A 670 -32.34 -101.46 -15.05
CA GLN A 670 -33.02 -100.27 -14.53
C GLN A 670 -32.18 -99.57 -13.47
N LYS A 671 -31.64 -100.33 -12.49
CA LYS A 671 -30.78 -99.78 -11.44
C LYS A 671 -29.55 -99.07 -12.04
N LYS A 672 -28.87 -99.70 -13.01
CA LYS A 672 -27.70 -99.12 -13.70
C LYS A 672 -28.04 -97.85 -14.48
N VAL A 673 -29.17 -97.85 -15.21
CA VAL A 673 -29.62 -96.67 -15.97
C VAL A 673 -30.01 -95.53 -15.05
N THR A 674 -30.77 -95.79 -13.97
CA THR A 674 -31.05 -94.74 -12.97
C THR A 674 -29.79 -94.20 -12.33
N THR A 675 -28.80 -95.05 -11.99
CA THR A 675 -27.52 -94.54 -11.47
C THR A 675 -26.75 -93.72 -12.51
N LEU A 676 -26.75 -94.11 -13.78
CA LEU A 676 -26.10 -93.33 -14.84
C LEU A 676 -26.80 -91.97 -15.03
N THR A 677 -28.14 -91.96 -15.03
CA THR A 677 -28.93 -90.74 -15.21
C THR A 677 -28.73 -89.79 -14.03
N VAL A 678 -28.77 -90.29 -12.79
CA VAL A 678 -28.62 -89.48 -11.57
C VAL A 678 -27.17 -89.00 -11.39
N PHE A 679 -26.16 -89.86 -11.58
CA PHE A 679 -24.77 -89.49 -11.28
C PHE A 679 -24.01 -88.85 -12.45
N LEU A 680 -24.47 -88.99 -13.69
CA LEU A 680 -23.74 -88.48 -14.86
C LEU A 680 -24.57 -87.51 -15.71
N ILE A 681 -25.78 -87.90 -16.13
CA ILE A 681 -26.58 -87.09 -17.07
C ILE A 681 -27.19 -85.86 -16.39
N ALA A 682 -27.80 -86.03 -15.21
CA ALA A 682 -28.45 -84.94 -14.49
C ALA A 682 -27.46 -83.84 -14.05
N PRO A 683 -26.24 -84.13 -13.55
CA PRO A 683 -25.22 -83.12 -13.28
C PRO A 683 -24.78 -82.34 -14.51
N ILE A 684 -24.58 -83.01 -15.66
CA ILE A 684 -24.16 -82.33 -16.90
C ILE A 684 -25.27 -81.40 -17.41
N LEU A 685 -26.52 -81.87 -17.40
CA LEU A 685 -27.67 -81.05 -17.81
C LEU A 685 -27.89 -79.86 -16.88
N ALA A 686 -27.83 -80.08 -15.56
CA ALA A 686 -27.95 -79.03 -14.56
C ALA A 686 -26.85 -77.98 -14.72
N LEU A 687 -25.61 -78.39 -15.01
CA LEU A 687 -24.49 -77.48 -15.24
C LEU A 687 -24.72 -76.65 -16.51
N SER A 688 -25.16 -77.29 -17.60
CA SER A 688 -25.45 -76.62 -18.87
C SER A 688 -26.59 -75.59 -18.74
N TRP A 689 -27.62 -75.91 -17.95
CA TRP A 689 -28.74 -75.02 -17.69
C TRP A 689 -28.36 -73.85 -16.79
N THR A 690 -27.56 -74.09 -15.74
CA THR A 690 -27.07 -73.02 -14.87
C THR A 690 -26.15 -72.05 -15.63
N ILE A 691 -25.26 -72.56 -16.48
CA ILE A 691 -24.40 -71.70 -17.34
C ILE A 691 -25.27 -70.88 -18.29
N LYS A 692 -26.29 -71.48 -18.91
CA LYS A 692 -27.21 -70.80 -19.83
C LYS A 692 -28.09 -69.75 -19.13
N SER A 693 -28.53 -69.99 -17.91
CA SER A 693 -29.30 -69.01 -17.14
C SER A 693 -28.43 -67.83 -16.69
N GLN A 694 -27.18 -68.09 -16.32
CA GLN A 694 -26.22 -67.06 -15.92
C GLN A 694 -25.69 -66.23 -17.10
N LEU A 695 -25.68 -66.76 -18.33
CA LEU A 695 -25.35 -66.00 -19.54
C LEU A 695 -26.49 -65.12 -20.08
N ARG A 696 -27.73 -65.32 -19.59
CA ARG A 696 -28.92 -64.55 -19.99
C ARG A 696 -29.33 -63.48 -18.98
N ALA A 697 -28.90 -63.64 -17.73
CA ALA A 697 -28.99 -62.63 -16.68
C ALA A 697 -27.78 -61.69 -16.79
#